data_AF-A0AAV1GDF0-F1
#
_entry.id   AF-A0AAV1GDF0-F1
#
_cell.length_a   1.000
_cell.length_b   1.000
_cell.length_c   1.000
_cell.angle_alpha   90.00
_cell.angle_beta   90.00
_cell.angle_gamma   90.00
#
_symmetry.space_group_name_H-M   'P 1'
#
loop_
_entity.id
_entity.type
_entity.pdbx_description
1 polymer ?
#
loop_
_entity_poly.entity_id
_entity_poly.type
_entity_poly.pdbx_seq_one_letter_code
_entity_poly.pdbx_strand_id
1 'polypeptide(L)'
;MLEVLHSLANQSTPLHHGVIFLFNGAEENILQASHGFITQHPWAKQVRAFINLEAAGVGGKEVVFQTGPENPWLVQAYVHAAKHPFASVVGQEVFQSGVIPSDTDFRIYRDFGNIPGIDLAFIENGFIYHTKYDTADRILTDSIQRAGDNILAVLRYLVMSEKLADSSEYRHGNMVFFDLLGVIVVAYPARVGTILNYIVAMATFLYLAKKASLPGRGGGRYVRDLACATGVAVLSWFVTLLSVLIVALIITLLGRSMFWYTHFYASVCLYGSAATGKMVLVHTLAKNLYFGGVRLVELGDLFFDVSILLWCCSLVWLTQQGLCSAYVPMLMVAFPLATRLLLANEFKHKGASVKYSVLYLLGLALPYVHFMFLIWVVFEIFTPIMGRSGTEIPPEVVLATLVTLTTIFLSSFFLHFIYLARSTKWILTGLGSVFVIMFLLVSCGLFFPYSGSPDSPRPKRVFLQHTTRTFHNLQGQVESRDSGVWINSFDYTAMQHITPHIPEINDSVRTHCREDRPFCGYPWFLPVKFLSKKNWYLPAPEVSPSSPIEFSLLSKEETSWGTVKMTFSVKGPSHLSLYLMPHRGASLSTWSFGDGTPQFDLSGEYFVFYSHGLDAPTWTFWFEIQPPRDPDPSGPEGMISVAISSHYFFGHDQRTAQLEEILRRFPTWTFPSSWVSTYDMYRY
;
A
#
# COMPACT_ATOMS: atom_id res chain seq x y z
N MET A 1 -15.24 -18.50 8.76
CA MET A 1 -16.32 -18.18 9.73
C MET A 1 -17.29 -19.33 9.99
N LEU A 2 -17.87 -19.97 8.96
CA LEU A 2 -18.86 -21.05 9.15
C LEU A 2 -18.35 -22.21 10.02
N GLU A 3 -17.12 -22.68 9.81
CA GLU A 3 -16.50 -23.73 10.63
C GLU A 3 -16.30 -23.33 12.09
N VAL A 4 -15.99 -22.05 12.34
CA VAL A 4 -15.84 -21.51 13.70
C VAL A 4 -17.20 -21.45 14.39
N LEU A 5 -18.24 -21.03 13.68
CA LEU A 5 -19.63 -21.05 14.17
C LEU A 5 -20.06 -22.48 14.52
N HIS A 6 -19.82 -23.45 13.63
CA HIS A 6 -20.12 -24.86 13.88
C HIS A 6 -19.39 -25.39 15.12
N SER A 7 -18.09 -25.07 15.25
CA SER A 7 -17.25 -25.49 16.37
C SER A 7 -17.65 -24.85 17.71
N LEU A 8 -18.19 -23.63 17.70
CA LEU A 8 -18.70 -22.97 18.90
C LEU A 8 -20.10 -23.47 19.28
N ALA A 9 -20.98 -23.71 18.31
CA ALA A 9 -22.33 -24.23 18.55
C ALA A 9 -22.32 -25.63 19.18
N ASN A 10 -21.31 -26.44 18.86
CA ASN A 10 -21.15 -27.80 19.39
C ASN A 10 -20.37 -27.87 20.70
N GLN A 11 -19.99 -26.74 21.30
CA GLN A 11 -19.29 -26.78 22.58
C GLN A 11 -20.26 -27.07 23.73
N SER A 12 -19.79 -27.76 24.77
CA SER A 12 -20.58 -28.03 25.98
C SER A 12 -20.55 -26.88 26.99
N THR A 13 -19.53 -26.02 26.94
CA THR A 13 -19.36 -24.91 27.89
C THR A 13 -20.22 -23.70 27.50
N PRO A 14 -21.07 -23.18 28.39
CA PRO A 14 -21.81 -21.94 28.14
C PRO A 14 -20.86 -20.76 27.92
N LEU A 15 -21.18 -19.90 26.95
CA LEU A 15 -20.46 -18.66 26.72
C LEU A 15 -20.86 -17.61 27.76
N HIS A 16 -19.88 -16.86 28.28
CA HIS A 16 -20.18 -15.71 29.14
C HIS A 16 -20.76 -14.55 28.34
N HIS A 17 -20.34 -14.37 27.09
CA HIS A 17 -20.75 -13.25 26.22
C HIS A 17 -21.25 -13.77 24.86
N GLY A 18 -22.19 -13.04 24.26
CA GLY A 18 -22.75 -13.39 22.95
C GLY A 18 -21.77 -13.15 21.80
N VAL A 19 -21.97 -13.89 20.70
CA VAL A 19 -21.17 -13.75 19.46
C VAL A 19 -22.09 -13.41 18.30
N ILE A 20 -21.69 -12.41 17.51
CA ILE A 20 -22.33 -12.07 16.24
C ILE A 20 -21.39 -12.50 15.12
N PHE A 21 -21.87 -13.40 14.26
CA PHE A 21 -21.19 -13.70 12.99
C PHE A 21 -21.83 -12.84 11.91
N LEU A 22 -21.13 -11.78 11.50
CA LEU A 22 -21.61 -10.87 10.47
C LEU A 22 -21.07 -11.32 9.09
N PHE A 23 -21.95 -11.84 8.25
CA PHE A 23 -21.66 -12.11 6.84
C PHE A 23 -22.19 -10.93 6.02
N ASN A 24 -21.43 -9.85 5.94
CA ASN A 24 -21.77 -8.68 5.14
C ASN A 24 -21.21 -8.80 3.72
N GLY A 25 -21.92 -8.19 2.75
CA GLY A 25 -21.46 -8.04 1.38
C GLY A 25 -21.03 -6.60 1.08
N ALA A 26 -20.88 -6.25 -0.19
CA ALA A 26 -20.65 -4.87 -0.64
C ALA A 26 -19.43 -4.15 -0.01
N GLU A 27 -18.42 -4.90 0.44
CA GLU A 27 -17.09 -4.38 0.79
C GLU A 27 -16.47 -3.73 -0.46
N GLU A 28 -16.46 -4.48 -1.58
CA GLU A 28 -15.99 -4.06 -2.90
C GLU A 28 -16.67 -2.80 -3.44
N ASN A 29 -17.85 -2.47 -2.92
CA ASN A 29 -18.60 -1.24 -3.18
C ASN A 29 -18.29 -0.15 -2.14
N ILE A 30 -17.08 -0.13 -1.59
CA ILE A 30 -16.58 0.80 -0.57
C ILE A 30 -17.33 0.63 0.76
N LEU A 31 -17.23 -0.57 1.34
CA LEU A 31 -17.58 -0.87 2.75
C LEU A 31 -19.03 -0.56 3.15
N GLN A 32 -19.97 -0.58 2.18
CA GLN A 32 -21.33 -0.06 2.41
C GLN A 32 -22.11 -0.86 3.47
N ALA A 33 -21.98 -2.19 3.47
CA ALA A 33 -22.75 -3.01 4.39
C ALA A 33 -22.24 -2.96 5.83
N SER A 34 -20.92 -2.91 6.06
CA SER A 34 -20.38 -2.72 7.41
C SER A 34 -20.75 -1.34 7.94
N HIS A 35 -20.75 -0.31 7.09
CA HIS A 35 -21.21 1.02 7.45
C HIS A 35 -22.69 1.02 7.85
N GLY A 36 -23.55 0.36 7.06
CA GLY A 36 -24.97 0.17 7.38
C GLY A 36 -25.16 -0.56 8.72
N PHE A 37 -24.42 -1.63 8.99
CA PHE A 37 -24.47 -2.33 10.27
C PHE A 37 -24.09 -1.41 11.44
N ILE A 38 -22.95 -0.74 11.36
CA ILE A 38 -22.43 0.09 12.45
C ILE A 38 -23.33 1.30 12.75
N THR A 39 -23.85 1.95 11.71
CA THR A 39 -24.60 3.21 11.87
C THR A 39 -26.10 3.00 12.12
N GLN A 40 -26.69 1.89 11.66
CA GLN A 40 -28.15 1.71 11.67
C GLN A 40 -28.62 0.50 12.48
N HIS A 41 -27.81 -0.56 12.58
CA HIS A 41 -28.29 -1.81 13.18
C HIS A 41 -28.28 -1.75 14.73
N PRO A 42 -29.37 -2.15 15.41
CA PRO A 42 -29.46 -2.04 16.88
C PRO A 42 -28.41 -2.87 17.64
N TRP A 43 -27.95 -3.98 17.05
CA TRP A 43 -26.90 -4.81 17.67
C TRP A 43 -25.52 -4.16 17.68
N ALA A 44 -25.22 -3.19 16.80
CA ALA A 44 -23.92 -2.53 16.77
C ALA A 44 -23.56 -1.91 18.13
N LYS A 45 -24.57 -1.37 18.84
CA LYS A 45 -24.43 -0.78 20.19
C LYS A 45 -24.02 -1.80 21.27
N GLN A 46 -24.23 -3.09 21.02
CA GLN A 46 -23.90 -4.18 21.94
C GLN A 46 -22.51 -4.77 21.68
N VAL A 47 -21.90 -4.48 20.54
CA VAL A 47 -20.57 -4.99 20.18
C VAL A 47 -19.51 -4.29 21.05
N ARG A 48 -18.64 -5.09 21.68
CA ARG A 48 -17.57 -4.62 22.57
C ARG A 48 -16.17 -4.81 22.00
N ALA A 49 -16.02 -5.76 21.08
CA ALA A 49 -14.83 -5.96 20.26
C ALA A 49 -15.22 -6.71 18.97
N PHE A 50 -14.35 -6.66 17.95
CA PHE A 50 -14.54 -7.42 16.70
C PHE A 50 -13.24 -8.05 16.20
N ILE A 51 -13.38 -9.07 15.34
CA ILE A 51 -12.29 -9.68 14.59
C ILE A 51 -12.67 -9.55 13.12
N ASN A 52 -11.90 -8.78 12.36
CA ASN A 52 -12.07 -8.64 10.92
C ASN A 52 -11.18 -9.66 10.20
N LEU A 53 -11.72 -10.25 9.12
CA LEU A 53 -11.06 -11.31 8.37
C LEU A 53 -10.97 -10.89 6.91
N GLU A 54 -9.74 -10.65 6.47
CA GLU A 54 -9.44 -10.11 5.15
C GLU A 54 -8.44 -10.95 4.37
N ALA A 55 -8.28 -10.59 3.10
CA ALA A 55 -7.28 -11.18 2.23
C ALA A 55 -6.86 -10.19 1.14
N ALA A 56 -5.55 -9.94 1.03
CA ALA A 56 -4.92 -9.26 -0.10
C ALA A 56 -4.13 -10.24 -1.01
N GLY A 57 -4.26 -11.54 -0.74
CA GLY A 57 -3.63 -12.67 -1.40
C GLY A 57 -4.34 -13.97 -1.02
N VAL A 58 -3.91 -15.12 -1.57
CA VAL A 58 -4.67 -16.39 -1.49
C VAL A 58 -4.23 -17.34 -0.38
N GLY A 59 -3.30 -16.93 0.48
CA GLY A 59 -2.90 -17.79 1.59
C GLY A 59 -1.70 -17.30 2.37
N GLY A 60 -0.89 -18.25 2.81
CA GLY A 60 0.19 -18.04 3.76
C GLY A 60 -0.30 -18.04 5.19
N LYS A 61 0.48 -17.38 6.05
CA LYS A 61 0.07 -17.06 7.43
C LYS A 61 -0.76 -15.78 7.42
N GLU A 62 -1.94 -15.81 8.00
CA GLU A 62 -2.75 -14.63 8.24
C GLU A 62 -2.04 -13.70 9.23
N VAL A 63 -1.75 -12.47 8.80
CA VAL A 63 -1.03 -11.49 9.63
C VAL A 63 -2.03 -10.59 10.33
N VAL A 64 -1.88 -10.42 11.64
CA VAL A 64 -2.48 -9.28 12.34
C VAL A 64 -1.73 -8.02 11.95
N PHE A 65 -2.38 -7.19 11.14
CA PHE A 65 -1.81 -5.95 10.62
C PHE A 65 -2.55 -4.71 11.09
N GLN A 66 -3.70 -4.80 11.74
CA GLN A 66 -4.28 -3.65 12.47
C GLN A 66 -4.88 -4.08 13.79
N THR A 67 -4.74 -3.22 14.80
CA THR A 67 -5.35 -3.38 16.11
C THR A 67 -5.80 -2.03 16.65
N GLY A 68 -6.83 -2.05 17.49
CA GLY A 68 -7.30 -0.85 18.18
C GLY A 68 -8.73 -0.44 17.80
N PRO A 69 -9.17 0.77 18.20
CA PRO A 69 -8.31 1.82 18.76
C PRO A 69 -7.92 1.55 20.22
N GLU A 70 -6.66 1.82 20.60
CA GLU A 70 -6.15 1.89 21.99
C GLU A 70 -6.44 0.70 22.92
N ASN A 71 -6.55 -0.54 22.43
CA ASN A 71 -6.92 -1.69 23.24
C ASN A 71 -5.79 -2.76 23.36
N PRO A 72 -4.79 -2.55 24.24
CA PRO A 72 -3.69 -3.49 24.49
C PRO A 72 -4.11 -4.91 24.83
N TRP A 73 -5.25 -5.05 25.50
CA TRP A 73 -5.72 -6.34 25.96
C TRP A 73 -6.12 -7.26 24.80
N LEU A 74 -6.58 -6.72 23.66
CA LEU A 74 -6.89 -7.52 22.46
C LEU A 74 -5.63 -8.11 21.84
N VAL A 75 -4.55 -7.32 21.78
CA VAL A 75 -3.23 -7.81 21.34
C VAL A 75 -2.75 -8.92 22.28
N GLN A 76 -2.87 -8.73 23.58
CA GLN A 76 -2.50 -9.75 24.57
C GLN A 76 -3.37 -11.01 24.46
N ALA A 77 -4.67 -10.86 24.24
CA ALA A 77 -5.60 -11.95 24.01
C ALA A 77 -5.20 -12.76 22.78
N TYR A 78 -4.86 -12.08 21.68
CA TYR A 78 -4.35 -12.74 20.47
C TYR A 78 -3.07 -13.52 20.73
N VAL A 79 -2.05 -12.88 21.34
CA VAL A 79 -0.77 -13.54 21.62
C VAL A 79 -0.92 -14.73 22.56
N HIS A 80 -1.83 -14.66 23.53
CA HIS A 80 -2.05 -15.73 24.49
C HIS A 80 -2.88 -16.89 23.92
N ALA A 81 -3.91 -16.58 23.13
CA ALA A 81 -4.92 -17.57 22.73
C ALA A 81 -4.69 -18.16 21.33
N ALA A 82 -4.13 -17.39 20.39
CA ALA A 82 -3.87 -17.90 19.04
C ALA A 82 -2.89 -19.08 19.10
N LYS A 83 -3.24 -20.18 18.44
CA LYS A 83 -2.40 -21.39 18.39
C LYS A 83 -1.13 -21.18 17.56
N HIS A 84 -1.21 -20.31 16.58
CA HIS A 84 -0.18 -20.02 15.60
C HIS A 84 -0.10 -18.50 15.33
N PRO A 85 0.25 -17.68 16.33
CA PRO A 85 0.15 -16.24 16.20
C PRO A 85 1.10 -15.71 15.10
N PHE A 86 0.65 -14.72 14.34
CA PHE A 86 1.46 -13.99 13.38
C PHE A 86 1.00 -12.53 13.32
N ALA A 87 1.87 -11.58 13.70
CA ALA A 87 1.49 -10.18 13.87
C ALA A 87 2.64 -9.23 13.52
N SER A 88 2.33 -8.05 12.99
CA SER A 88 3.34 -7.07 12.59
C SER A 88 2.91 -5.63 12.83
N VAL A 89 3.49 -4.97 13.83
CA VAL A 89 3.28 -3.53 14.05
C VAL A 89 3.87 -2.67 12.93
N VAL A 90 4.90 -3.17 12.23
CA VAL A 90 5.43 -2.51 11.02
C VAL A 90 4.37 -2.53 9.91
N GLY A 91 3.70 -3.67 9.73
CA GLY A 91 2.57 -3.79 8.81
C GLY A 91 1.45 -2.81 9.16
N GLN A 92 1.14 -2.67 10.45
CA GLN A 92 0.15 -1.70 10.95
C GLN A 92 0.49 -0.27 10.58
N GLU A 93 1.70 0.19 10.89
CA GLU A 93 2.08 1.57 10.62
C GLU A 93 2.18 1.84 9.11
N VAL A 94 2.64 0.87 8.32
CA VAL A 94 2.67 0.99 6.85
C VAL A 94 1.24 1.09 6.29
N PHE A 95 0.32 0.22 6.70
CA PHE A 95 -1.06 0.27 6.22
C PHE A 95 -1.77 1.57 6.65
N GLN A 96 -1.63 1.95 7.92
CA GLN A 96 -2.23 3.19 8.46
C GLN A 96 -1.62 4.47 7.91
N SER A 97 -0.42 4.43 7.30
CA SER A 97 0.18 5.59 6.64
C SER A 97 -0.53 6.00 5.34
N GLY A 98 -1.38 5.13 4.78
CA GLY A 98 -2.05 5.34 3.49
C GLY A 98 -1.17 5.11 2.25
N VAL A 99 0.07 4.63 2.42
CA VAL A 99 0.94 4.28 1.28
C VAL A 99 0.42 3.07 0.50
N ILE A 100 -0.32 2.19 1.17
CA ILE A 100 -1.08 1.11 0.55
C ILE A 100 -2.50 1.67 0.29
N PRO A 101 -2.92 1.81 -0.98
CA PRO A 101 -4.25 2.33 -1.32
C PRO A 101 -5.31 1.24 -1.18
N SER A 102 -5.58 0.83 0.06
CA SER A 102 -6.52 -0.22 0.44
C SER A 102 -7.23 0.18 1.73
N ASP A 103 -8.42 -0.35 1.93
CA ASP A 103 -9.27 -0.11 3.09
C ASP A 103 -9.94 -1.45 3.46
N THR A 104 -10.48 -1.55 4.68
CA THR A 104 -11.16 -2.75 5.16
C THR A 104 -12.31 -2.37 6.07
N ASP A 105 -13.22 -3.31 6.31
CA ASP A 105 -14.31 -3.11 7.27
C ASP A 105 -13.81 -2.68 8.67
N PHE A 106 -12.56 -3.01 9.03
CA PHE A 106 -11.94 -2.55 10.28
C PHE A 106 -12.03 -1.03 10.46
N ARG A 107 -11.83 -0.26 9.38
CA ARG A 107 -11.92 1.21 9.46
C ARG A 107 -13.31 1.65 9.88
N ILE A 108 -14.36 1.02 9.34
CA ILE A 108 -15.74 1.40 9.65
C ILE A 108 -16.05 1.20 11.13
N TYR A 109 -15.66 0.05 11.68
CA TYR A 109 -15.83 -0.25 13.10
C TYR A 109 -15.04 0.71 14.00
N ARG A 110 -13.81 1.07 13.59
CA ARG A 110 -12.94 2.02 14.30
C ARG A 110 -13.49 3.44 14.26
N ASP A 111 -13.77 3.97 13.07
CA ASP A 111 -14.02 5.41 12.85
C ASP A 111 -15.48 5.79 13.13
N PHE A 112 -16.44 4.94 12.78
CA PHE A 112 -17.87 5.21 12.95
C PHE A 112 -18.46 4.52 14.18
N GLY A 113 -17.89 3.37 14.58
CA GLY A 113 -18.34 2.62 15.76
C GLY A 113 -17.57 2.92 17.05
N ASN A 114 -16.32 3.42 16.96
CA ASN A 114 -15.37 3.47 18.07
C ASN A 114 -15.23 2.12 18.80
N ILE A 115 -15.34 1.02 18.04
CA ILE A 115 -15.25 -0.35 18.55
C ILE A 115 -13.83 -0.85 18.32
N PRO A 116 -13.19 -1.46 19.34
CA PRO A 116 -11.86 -2.02 19.14
C PRO A 116 -11.87 -3.40 18.49
N GLY A 117 -10.88 -3.69 17.67
CA GLY A 117 -10.77 -5.00 17.05
C GLY A 117 -9.36 -5.39 16.64
N ILE A 118 -9.30 -6.52 15.96
CA ILE A 118 -8.11 -7.09 15.34
C ILE A 118 -8.44 -7.32 13.87
N ASP A 119 -7.59 -6.84 12.96
CA ASP A 119 -7.68 -7.10 11.53
C ASP A 119 -6.62 -8.12 11.10
N LEU A 120 -7.07 -9.21 10.48
CA LEU A 120 -6.21 -10.30 10.00
C LEU A 120 -6.32 -10.41 8.48
N ALA A 121 -5.18 -10.47 7.79
CA ALA A 121 -5.17 -10.66 6.34
C ALA A 121 -4.24 -11.77 5.87
N PHE A 122 -4.68 -12.54 4.88
CA PHE A 122 -3.75 -13.28 4.02
C PHE A 122 -3.06 -12.32 3.04
N ILE A 123 -1.75 -12.45 2.86
CA ILE A 123 -0.96 -11.53 2.01
C ILE A 123 -0.15 -12.24 0.93
N GLU A 124 0.03 -13.56 1.01
CA GLU A 124 0.88 -14.28 0.06
C GLU A 124 0.23 -14.37 -1.33
N ASN A 125 1.06 -14.24 -2.36
CA ASN A 125 0.65 -14.32 -3.77
C ASN A 125 -0.44 -13.30 -4.15
N GLY A 126 -0.30 -12.04 -3.71
CA GLY A 126 -1.22 -10.94 -4.05
C GLY A 126 -1.33 -10.59 -5.54
N PHE A 127 -0.60 -11.28 -6.42
CA PHE A 127 -0.64 -11.08 -7.87
C PHE A 127 -2.00 -11.42 -8.49
N ILE A 128 -2.73 -12.36 -7.90
CA ILE A 128 -4.00 -12.86 -8.43
C ILE A 128 -5.23 -12.21 -7.79
N TYR A 129 -5.03 -11.43 -6.74
CA TYR A 129 -6.08 -10.64 -6.08
C TYR A 129 -6.85 -9.77 -7.08
N HIS A 130 -8.18 -9.79 -6.97
CA HIS A 130 -9.14 -9.13 -7.86
C HIS A 130 -8.94 -9.54 -9.32
N THR A 131 -8.75 -10.85 -9.57
CA THR A 131 -8.69 -11.41 -10.92
C THR A 131 -9.46 -12.72 -11.02
N LYS A 132 -9.73 -13.19 -12.24
CA LYS A 132 -10.32 -14.51 -12.48
C LYS A 132 -9.53 -15.69 -11.91
N TYR A 133 -8.26 -15.47 -11.53
CA TYR A 133 -7.42 -16.50 -10.92
C TYR A 133 -7.60 -16.58 -9.41
N ASP A 134 -8.35 -15.66 -8.80
CA ASP A 134 -8.72 -15.69 -7.39
C ASP A 134 -9.84 -16.72 -7.16
N THR A 135 -9.45 -18.00 -7.16
CA THR A 135 -10.37 -19.13 -7.12
C THR A 135 -10.13 -20.00 -5.89
N ALA A 136 -11.20 -20.65 -5.41
CA ALA A 136 -11.17 -21.42 -4.17
C ALA A 136 -10.13 -22.55 -4.15
N ASP A 137 -9.82 -23.15 -5.30
CA ASP A 137 -8.82 -24.22 -5.45
C ASP A 137 -7.38 -23.75 -5.22
N ARG A 138 -7.12 -22.43 -5.23
CA ARG A 138 -5.79 -21.86 -4.94
C ARG A 138 -5.57 -21.50 -3.48
N ILE A 139 -6.62 -21.54 -2.67
CA ILE A 139 -6.51 -21.30 -1.24
C ILE A 139 -5.94 -22.56 -0.60
N LEU A 140 -4.77 -22.44 0.03
CA LEU A 140 -4.12 -23.57 0.68
C LEU A 140 -4.95 -24.04 1.87
N THR A 141 -5.27 -25.34 1.94
CA THR A 141 -6.03 -25.93 3.06
C THR A 141 -5.34 -25.68 4.40
N ASP A 142 -4.01 -25.70 4.44
CA ASP A 142 -3.22 -25.39 5.63
C ASP A 142 -3.44 -23.95 6.12
N SER A 143 -3.60 -22.99 5.20
CA SER A 143 -3.93 -21.59 5.54
C SER A 143 -5.32 -21.48 6.15
N ILE A 144 -6.31 -22.18 5.59
CA ILE A 144 -7.68 -22.22 6.13
C ILE A 144 -7.70 -22.83 7.53
N GLN A 145 -7.04 -23.99 7.70
CA GLN A 145 -6.99 -24.70 8.98
C GLN A 145 -6.31 -23.85 10.05
N ARG A 146 -5.15 -23.27 9.73
CA ARG A 146 -4.39 -22.41 10.63
C ARG A 146 -5.20 -21.18 11.07
N ALA A 147 -5.83 -20.48 10.12
CA ALA A 147 -6.66 -19.33 10.42
C ALA A 147 -7.87 -19.74 11.27
N GLY A 148 -8.53 -20.85 10.94
CA GLY A 148 -9.62 -21.42 11.74
C GLY A 148 -9.20 -21.71 13.18
N ASP A 149 -8.03 -22.32 13.37
CA ASP A 149 -7.45 -22.62 14.69
C ASP A 149 -7.18 -21.37 15.52
N ASN A 150 -6.62 -20.34 14.90
CA ASN A 150 -6.37 -19.05 15.55
C ASN A 150 -7.66 -18.32 15.89
N ILE A 151 -8.54 -18.14 14.91
CA ILE A 151 -9.80 -17.41 15.08
C ILE A 151 -10.66 -18.06 16.16
N LEU A 152 -10.81 -19.40 16.13
CA LEU A 152 -11.59 -20.12 17.13
C LEU A 152 -11.01 -19.97 18.54
N ALA A 153 -9.69 -20.10 18.68
CA ALA A 153 -9.04 -20.01 19.98
C ALA A 153 -9.11 -18.59 20.57
N VAL A 154 -8.84 -17.58 19.74
CA VAL A 154 -8.96 -16.16 20.12
C VAL A 154 -10.40 -15.82 20.46
N LEU A 155 -11.36 -16.19 19.61
CA LEU A 155 -12.78 -15.93 19.87
C LEU A 155 -13.23 -16.56 21.18
N ARG A 156 -12.89 -17.84 21.43
CA ARG A 156 -13.18 -18.53 22.71
C ARG A 156 -12.59 -17.79 23.90
N TYR A 157 -11.35 -17.32 23.80
CA TYR A 157 -10.75 -16.54 24.88
C TYR A 157 -11.49 -15.22 25.13
N LEU A 158 -11.84 -14.49 24.08
CA LEU A 158 -12.54 -13.20 24.19
C LEU A 158 -13.92 -13.36 24.85
N VAL A 159 -14.72 -14.34 24.42
CA VAL A 159 -16.11 -14.52 24.88
C VAL A 159 -16.24 -15.11 26.29
N MET A 160 -15.16 -15.66 26.83
CA MET A 160 -15.07 -16.15 28.20
C MET A 160 -14.41 -15.14 29.15
N SER A 161 -13.76 -14.10 28.61
CA SER A 161 -13.00 -13.12 29.36
C SER A 161 -13.88 -12.04 29.95
N GLU A 162 -13.78 -11.82 31.26
CA GLU A 162 -14.43 -10.70 31.97
C GLU A 162 -13.99 -9.34 31.41
N LYS A 163 -12.79 -9.24 30.84
CA LYS A 163 -12.29 -7.98 30.23
C LYS A 163 -13.13 -7.52 29.04
N LEU A 164 -13.88 -8.40 28.38
CA LEU A 164 -14.70 -8.03 27.24
C LEU A 164 -15.96 -7.25 27.70
N ALA A 165 -16.48 -7.53 28.90
CA ALA A 165 -17.61 -6.79 29.47
C ALA A 165 -17.27 -5.30 29.65
N ASP A 166 -16.08 -5.02 30.18
CA ASP A 166 -15.58 -3.66 30.48
C ASP A 166 -14.39 -3.29 29.60
N SER A 167 -14.45 -3.60 28.29
CA SER A 167 -13.33 -3.40 27.35
C SER A 167 -12.80 -1.95 27.33
N SER A 168 -13.65 -0.98 27.65
CA SER A 168 -13.28 0.44 27.76
C SER A 168 -12.30 0.76 28.88
N GLU A 169 -12.33 0.04 30.01
CA GLU A 169 -11.37 0.26 31.12
C GLU A 169 -9.96 -0.16 30.72
N TYR A 170 -9.84 -1.09 29.77
CA TYR A 170 -8.57 -1.62 29.31
C TYR A 170 -7.94 -0.80 28.19
N ARG A 171 -8.44 0.41 27.92
CA ARG A 171 -7.87 1.35 26.95
C ARG A 171 -6.56 2.00 27.44
N HIS A 172 -5.46 1.25 27.34
CA HIS A 172 -4.16 1.67 27.87
C HIS A 172 -3.15 2.12 26.79
N GLY A 173 -3.63 2.51 25.61
CA GLY A 173 -2.82 3.06 24.51
C GLY A 173 -2.29 1.99 23.54
N ASN A 174 -1.21 2.29 22.83
CA ASN A 174 -0.68 1.40 21.78
C ASN A 174 0.19 0.27 22.34
N MET A 175 0.35 -0.78 21.53
CA MET A 175 1.22 -1.93 21.80
C MET A 175 2.30 -2.03 20.74
N VAL A 176 3.51 -2.38 21.17
CA VAL A 176 4.51 -2.94 20.25
C VAL A 176 4.23 -4.43 20.16
N PHE A 177 4.05 -4.93 18.95
CA PHE A 177 3.89 -6.36 18.70
C PHE A 177 4.56 -6.77 17.39
N PHE A 178 5.26 -7.90 17.42
CA PHE A 178 5.90 -8.44 16.24
C PHE A 178 6.16 -9.92 16.41
N ASP A 179 6.13 -10.63 15.29
CA ASP A 179 6.50 -12.02 15.21
C ASP A 179 8.01 -12.18 14.95
N LEU A 180 8.66 -13.02 15.76
CA LEU A 180 10.07 -13.38 15.61
C LEU A 180 10.17 -14.66 14.78
N LEU A 181 10.47 -14.49 13.49
CA LEU A 181 10.77 -15.57 12.52
C LEU A 181 9.66 -16.59 12.29
N GLY A 182 8.41 -16.25 12.59
CA GLY A 182 7.26 -17.13 12.47
C GLY A 182 7.07 -18.09 13.64
N VAL A 183 7.82 -17.91 14.73
CA VAL A 183 7.92 -18.85 15.86
C VAL A 183 7.26 -18.32 17.12
N ILE A 184 7.55 -17.06 17.49
CA ILE A 184 7.08 -16.45 18.74
C ILE A 184 6.65 -15.02 18.48
N VAL A 185 5.45 -14.66 18.91
CA VAL A 185 5.02 -13.26 18.93
C VAL A 185 5.41 -12.60 20.25
N VAL A 186 6.11 -11.48 20.15
CA VAL A 186 6.46 -10.60 21.26
C VAL A 186 5.45 -9.45 21.28
N ALA A 187 4.85 -9.18 22.44
CA ALA A 187 3.98 -8.03 22.62
C ALA A 187 4.19 -7.36 23.99
N TYR A 188 4.28 -6.03 24.00
CA TYR A 188 4.40 -5.23 25.22
C TYR A 188 3.85 -3.80 25.02
N PRO A 189 3.45 -3.09 26.09
CA PRO A 189 2.94 -1.72 25.99
C PRO A 189 3.94 -0.77 25.34
N ALA A 190 3.48 0.14 24.47
CA ALA A 190 4.34 1.11 23.80
C ALA A 190 5.20 1.92 24.77
N ARG A 191 4.66 2.23 25.96
CA ARG A 191 5.36 2.91 27.06
C ARG A 191 6.65 2.17 27.49
N VAL A 192 6.57 0.85 27.60
CA VAL A 192 7.73 -0.01 27.94
C VAL A 192 8.73 0.02 26.80
N GLY A 193 8.26 -0.04 25.55
CA GLY A 193 9.09 0.13 24.36
C GLY A 193 9.85 1.44 24.36
N THR A 194 9.18 2.55 24.63
CA THR A 194 9.80 3.88 24.74
C THR A 194 10.90 3.91 25.80
N ILE A 195 10.67 3.33 26.98
CA ILE A 195 11.68 3.24 28.05
C ILE A 195 12.89 2.41 27.57
N LEU A 196 12.66 1.23 26.99
CA LEU A 196 13.74 0.36 26.47
C LEU A 196 14.55 1.07 25.39
N ASN A 197 13.88 1.75 24.46
CA ASN A 197 14.51 2.50 23.39
C ASN A 197 15.44 3.60 23.94
N TYR A 198 14.98 4.36 24.94
CA TYR A 198 15.82 5.39 25.57
C TYR A 198 16.98 4.82 26.39
N ILE A 199 16.81 3.67 27.05
CA ILE A 199 17.91 2.99 27.75
C ILE A 199 18.99 2.57 26.76
N VAL A 200 18.61 1.93 25.64
CA VAL A 200 19.54 1.48 24.59
C VAL A 200 20.24 2.68 23.91
N ALA A 201 19.50 3.75 23.63
CA ALA A 201 20.06 4.98 23.11
C ALA A 201 21.06 5.61 24.09
N MET A 202 20.70 5.72 25.38
CA MET A 202 21.57 6.25 26.42
C MET A 202 22.85 5.42 26.57
N ALA A 203 22.75 4.09 26.58
CA ALA A 203 23.91 3.20 26.63
C ALA A 203 24.86 3.45 25.44
N THR A 204 24.31 3.69 24.24
CA THR A 204 25.07 4.02 23.04
C THR A 204 25.75 5.38 23.15
N PHE A 205 25.04 6.40 23.63
CA PHE A 205 25.61 7.74 23.87
C PHE A 205 26.74 7.68 24.91
N LEU A 206 26.56 6.95 26.01
CA LEU A 206 27.60 6.74 27.02
C LEU A 206 28.82 6.00 26.44
N TYR A 207 28.59 4.98 25.60
CA TYR A 207 29.66 4.28 24.90
C TYR A 207 30.49 5.22 24.01
N LEU A 208 29.84 6.04 23.18
CA LEU A 208 30.49 7.00 22.29
C LEU A 208 31.16 8.15 23.08
N ALA A 209 30.51 8.67 24.13
CA ALA A 209 31.04 9.73 24.98
C ALA A 209 32.30 9.28 25.75
N LYS A 210 32.30 8.03 26.24
CA LYS A 210 33.49 7.42 26.87
C LYS A 210 34.65 7.36 25.88
N LYS A 211 34.40 6.98 24.62
CA LYS A 211 35.44 6.99 23.57
C LYS A 211 35.96 8.40 23.27
N ALA A 212 35.06 9.39 23.23
CA ALA A 212 35.43 10.80 23.03
C ALA A 212 36.27 11.36 24.21
N SER A 213 36.07 10.85 25.42
CA SER A 213 36.74 11.35 26.64
C SER A 213 38.14 10.75 26.89
N LEU A 214 38.61 9.78 26.07
CA LEU A 214 39.89 9.12 26.30
C LEU A 214 41.10 10.03 25.98
N PRO A 215 42.04 10.24 26.93
CA PRO A 215 43.13 11.22 26.79
C PRO A 215 44.09 10.96 25.62
N GLY A 216 44.22 9.71 25.17
CA GLY A 216 45.15 9.32 24.09
C GLY A 216 44.69 9.65 22.66
N ARG A 217 43.42 10.04 22.44
CA ARG A 217 42.88 10.37 21.11
C ARG A 217 42.61 11.86 20.90
N GLY A 218 42.83 12.71 21.92
CA GLY A 218 42.51 14.14 21.91
C GLY A 218 41.05 14.36 21.52
N GLY A 219 40.11 14.17 22.46
CA GLY A 219 38.67 13.97 22.21
C GLY A 219 38.00 14.73 21.06
N GLY A 220 38.35 15.99 20.82
CA GLY A 220 37.87 16.76 19.66
C GLY A 220 38.24 16.15 18.29
N ARG A 221 39.38 15.47 18.18
CA ARG A 221 39.81 14.75 16.97
C ARG A 221 38.91 13.54 16.69
N TYR A 222 38.60 12.72 17.69
CA TYR A 222 37.68 11.59 17.52
C TYR A 222 36.29 12.04 17.06
N VAL A 223 35.74 13.08 17.69
CA VAL A 223 34.42 13.62 17.32
C VAL A 223 34.42 14.15 15.88
N ARG A 224 35.48 14.87 15.48
CA ARG A 224 35.64 15.35 14.11
C ARG A 224 35.75 14.20 13.11
N ASP A 225 36.53 13.17 13.43
CA ASP A 225 36.72 12.01 12.56
C ASP A 225 35.41 11.19 12.44
N LEU A 226 34.65 11.06 13.52
CA LEU A 226 33.32 10.44 13.53
C LEU A 226 32.31 11.25 12.69
N ALA A 227 32.30 12.57 12.82
CA ALA A 227 31.45 13.45 12.02
C ALA A 227 31.80 13.34 10.52
N CYS A 228 33.08 13.37 10.18
CA CYS A 228 33.55 13.19 8.80
C CYS A 228 33.17 11.82 8.24
N ALA A 229 33.42 10.73 8.98
CA ALA A 229 33.05 9.38 8.56
C ALA A 229 31.54 9.18 8.43
N THR A 230 30.74 9.83 9.29
CA THR A 230 29.28 9.87 9.18
C THR A 230 28.86 10.59 7.91
N GLY A 231 29.48 11.73 7.59
CA GLY A 231 29.27 12.45 6.33
C GLY A 231 29.58 11.59 5.11
N VAL A 232 30.67 10.81 5.14
CA VAL A 232 31.01 9.85 4.07
C VAL A 232 29.95 8.76 3.94
N ALA A 233 29.45 8.21 5.04
CA ALA A 233 28.41 7.16 5.01
C ALA A 233 27.09 7.70 4.43
N VAL A 234 26.62 8.86 4.88
CA VAL A 234 25.40 9.51 4.37
C VAL A 234 25.55 9.88 2.89
N LEU A 235 26.70 10.44 2.50
CA LEU A 235 26.99 10.73 1.10
C LEU A 235 27.02 9.45 0.24
N SER A 236 27.59 8.35 0.77
CA SER A 236 27.58 7.04 0.10
C SER A 236 26.14 6.57 -0.15
N TRP A 237 25.25 6.69 0.83
CA TRP A 237 23.83 6.32 0.68
C TRP A 237 23.15 7.16 -0.40
N PHE A 238 23.34 8.47 -0.39
CA PHE A 238 22.79 9.38 -1.39
C PHE A 238 23.31 9.07 -2.80
N VAL A 239 24.63 8.94 -2.97
CA VAL A 239 25.26 8.61 -4.26
C VAL A 239 24.82 7.24 -4.77
N THR A 240 24.62 6.28 -3.87
CA THR A 240 24.14 4.93 -4.19
C THR A 240 22.70 4.98 -4.71
N LEU A 241 21.80 5.63 -3.97
CA LEU A 241 20.40 5.81 -4.38
C LEU A 241 20.32 6.52 -5.73
N LEU A 242 21.04 7.63 -5.91
CA LEU A 242 21.06 8.36 -7.17
C LEU A 242 21.55 7.47 -8.33
N SER A 243 22.63 6.70 -8.12
CA SER A 243 23.17 5.81 -9.15
C SER A 243 22.17 4.74 -9.56
N VAL A 244 21.47 4.14 -8.59
CA VAL A 244 20.47 3.10 -8.85
C VAL A 244 19.21 3.69 -9.50
N LEU A 245 18.78 4.89 -9.11
CA LEU A 245 17.68 5.60 -9.76
C LEU A 245 18.00 5.99 -11.21
N ILE A 246 19.26 6.31 -11.53
CA ILE A 246 19.69 6.50 -12.93
C ILE A 246 19.54 5.19 -13.71
N VAL A 247 19.93 4.05 -13.14
CA VAL A 247 19.71 2.74 -13.79
C VAL A 247 18.22 2.48 -13.98
N ALA A 248 17.38 2.73 -12.96
CA ALA A 248 15.93 2.60 -13.04
C ALA A 248 15.33 3.47 -14.17
N LEU A 249 15.76 4.73 -14.27
CA LEU A 249 15.37 5.64 -15.34
C LEU A 249 15.77 5.09 -16.72
N ILE A 250 16.98 4.57 -16.89
CA ILE A 250 17.42 3.96 -18.15
C ILE A 250 16.53 2.77 -18.52
N ILE A 251 16.23 1.87 -17.57
CA ILE A 251 15.31 0.74 -17.80
C ILE A 251 13.92 1.22 -18.23
N THR A 252 13.40 2.27 -17.59
CA THR A 252 12.13 2.88 -17.97
C THR A 252 12.17 3.47 -19.38
N LEU A 253 13.23 4.19 -19.74
CA LEU A 253 13.40 4.79 -21.08
C LEU A 253 13.57 3.74 -22.18
N LEU A 254 14.12 2.57 -21.85
CA LEU A 254 14.19 1.42 -22.76
C LEU A 254 12.85 0.68 -22.93
N GLY A 255 11.79 1.11 -22.24
CA GLY A 255 10.49 0.44 -22.27
C GLY A 255 10.51 -0.94 -21.63
N ARG A 256 11.39 -1.16 -20.65
CA ARG A 256 11.58 -2.42 -19.92
C ARG A 256 11.07 -2.37 -18.47
N SER A 257 10.17 -1.42 -18.18
CA SER A 257 9.53 -1.32 -16.86
C SER A 257 8.81 -2.61 -16.47
N MET A 258 8.73 -2.89 -15.17
CA MET A 258 8.10 -4.06 -14.56
C MET A 258 8.79 -5.40 -14.87
N PHE A 259 10.00 -5.43 -15.44
CA PHE A 259 10.71 -6.69 -15.79
C PHE A 259 10.81 -7.70 -14.62
N TRP A 260 10.79 -7.20 -13.39
CA TRP A 260 10.88 -7.95 -12.15
C TRP A 260 9.54 -8.46 -11.61
N TYR A 261 8.40 -8.08 -12.19
CA TYR A 261 7.06 -8.40 -11.67
C TYR A 261 6.83 -9.92 -11.57
N THR A 262 7.26 -10.68 -12.58
CA THR A 262 7.34 -12.14 -12.52
C THR A 262 8.70 -12.62 -11.99
N HIS A 263 9.79 -11.90 -12.31
CA HIS A 263 11.17 -12.31 -12.06
C HIS A 263 11.84 -11.47 -10.97
N PHE A 264 11.34 -11.52 -9.73
CA PHE A 264 11.79 -10.63 -8.66
C PHE A 264 13.32 -10.66 -8.45
N TYR A 265 13.95 -11.83 -8.56
CA TYR A 265 15.41 -11.99 -8.45
C TYR A 265 16.20 -11.11 -9.44
N ALA A 266 15.63 -10.79 -10.61
CA ALA A 266 16.29 -9.94 -11.59
C ALA A 266 16.49 -8.52 -11.05
N SER A 267 15.54 -8.00 -10.25
CA SER A 267 15.69 -6.70 -9.59
C SER A 267 16.78 -6.72 -8.52
N VAL A 268 16.86 -7.78 -7.72
CA VAL A 268 17.90 -7.96 -6.70
C VAL A 268 19.27 -8.03 -7.35
N CYS A 269 19.41 -8.79 -8.44
CA CYS A 269 20.67 -8.89 -9.16
C CYS A 269 21.04 -7.59 -9.88
N LEU A 270 20.09 -6.85 -10.46
CA LEU A 270 20.38 -5.58 -11.14
C LEU A 270 20.64 -4.44 -10.14
N TYR A 271 19.64 -4.10 -9.33
CA TYR A 271 19.69 -2.96 -8.41
C TYR A 271 20.53 -3.26 -7.17
N GLY A 272 20.45 -4.48 -6.62
CA GLY A 272 21.23 -4.86 -5.44
C GLY A 272 22.73 -4.94 -5.72
N SER A 273 23.14 -5.44 -6.90
CA SER A 273 24.56 -5.44 -7.29
C SER A 273 25.08 -4.03 -7.58
N ALA A 274 24.28 -3.18 -8.24
CA ALA A 274 24.60 -1.77 -8.45
C ALA A 274 24.74 -1.03 -7.12
N ALA A 275 23.79 -1.21 -6.20
CA ALA A 275 23.80 -0.58 -4.88
C ALA A 275 25.02 -1.01 -4.07
N THR A 276 25.22 -2.32 -3.92
CA THR A 276 26.35 -2.89 -3.16
C THR A 276 27.68 -2.48 -3.79
N GLY A 277 27.81 -2.57 -5.11
CA GLY A 277 29.01 -2.20 -5.84
C GLY A 277 29.35 -0.73 -5.66
N LYS A 278 28.35 0.17 -5.74
CA LYS A 278 28.55 1.60 -5.54
C LYS A 278 28.97 1.93 -4.12
N MET A 279 28.35 1.32 -3.11
CA MET A 279 28.74 1.49 -1.70
C MET A 279 30.17 1.02 -1.47
N VAL A 280 30.52 -0.19 -1.91
CA VAL A 280 31.89 -0.71 -1.78
C VAL A 280 32.90 0.20 -2.48
N LEU A 281 32.56 0.74 -3.66
CA LEU A 281 33.41 1.67 -4.38
C LEU A 281 33.63 2.98 -3.61
N VAL A 282 32.56 3.64 -3.15
CA VAL A 282 32.65 4.91 -2.41
C VAL A 282 33.47 4.73 -1.14
N HIS A 283 33.22 3.68 -0.36
CA HIS A 283 33.98 3.42 0.87
C HIS A 283 35.43 3.00 0.60
N THR A 284 35.71 2.29 -0.50
CA THR A 284 37.09 1.98 -0.93
C THR A 284 37.84 3.26 -1.33
N LEU A 285 37.19 4.16 -2.06
CA LEU A 285 37.78 5.45 -2.43
C LEU A 285 38.01 6.32 -1.20
N ALA A 286 37.03 6.39 -0.28
CA ALA A 286 37.17 7.11 0.98
C ALA A 286 38.35 6.58 1.81
N LYS A 287 38.47 5.24 1.91
CA LYS A 287 39.58 4.58 2.58
C LYS A 287 40.94 5.00 2.00
N ASN A 288 41.08 4.99 0.68
CA ASN A 288 42.37 5.23 0.02
C ASN A 288 42.72 6.72 -0.06
N LEU A 289 41.74 7.60 -0.29
CA LEU A 289 41.96 9.03 -0.54
C LEU A 289 41.94 9.87 0.74
N TYR A 290 41.04 9.59 1.68
CA TYR A 290 40.83 10.42 2.87
C TYR A 290 41.42 9.81 4.15
N PHE A 291 41.49 8.46 4.23
CA PHE A 291 41.92 7.75 5.44
C PHE A 291 43.20 6.93 5.26
N GLY A 292 43.97 7.16 4.20
CA GLY A 292 45.13 6.33 3.83
C GLY A 292 46.25 6.25 4.89
N GLY A 293 46.35 7.24 5.78
CA GLY A 293 47.34 7.28 6.87
C GLY A 293 46.87 6.70 8.21
N VAL A 294 45.62 6.23 8.31
CA VAL A 294 45.04 5.71 9.57
C VAL A 294 45.16 4.19 9.62
N ARG A 295 45.41 3.63 10.82
CA ARG A 295 45.49 2.17 10.97
C ARG A 295 44.14 1.52 10.64
N LEU A 296 44.16 0.44 9.85
CA LEU A 296 42.95 -0.27 9.40
C LEU A 296 42.01 -0.66 10.55
N VAL A 297 42.57 -1.07 11.70
CA VAL A 297 41.80 -1.45 12.89
C VAL A 297 41.06 -0.26 13.51
N GLU A 298 41.67 0.93 13.50
CA GLU A 298 41.02 2.16 14.00
C GLU A 298 39.93 2.64 13.04
N LEU A 299 40.15 2.48 11.74
CA LEU A 299 39.16 2.83 10.73
C LEU A 299 37.96 1.88 10.75
N GLY A 300 38.20 0.58 10.94
CA GLY A 300 37.14 -0.38 11.21
C GLY A 300 36.35 -0.01 12.47
N ASP A 301 37.04 0.29 13.58
CA ASP A 301 36.40 0.74 14.82
C ASP A 301 35.52 1.99 14.62
N LEU A 302 36.02 2.97 13.83
CA LEU A 302 35.29 4.19 13.51
C LEU A 302 34.02 3.93 12.71
N PHE A 303 34.07 3.09 11.67
CA PHE A 303 32.88 2.80 10.85
C PHE A 303 31.86 1.89 11.54
N PHE A 304 32.26 1.13 12.56
CA PHE A 304 31.29 0.52 13.48
C PHE A 304 30.57 1.60 14.31
N ASP A 305 31.32 2.56 14.86
CA ASP A 305 30.76 3.68 15.64
C ASP A 305 29.83 4.56 14.79
N VAL A 306 30.11 4.74 13.49
CA VAL A 306 29.22 5.44 12.54
C VAL A 306 27.90 4.68 12.38
N SER A 307 27.94 3.37 12.14
CA SER A 307 26.73 2.57 11.91
C SER A 307 25.84 2.54 13.15
N ILE A 308 26.41 2.36 14.34
CA ILE A 308 25.63 2.38 15.58
C ILE A 308 25.08 3.79 15.89
N LEU A 309 25.81 4.86 15.56
CA LEU A 309 25.32 6.23 15.69
C LEU A 309 24.10 6.48 14.79
N LEU A 310 24.17 6.10 13.52
CA LEU A 310 23.08 6.30 12.56
C LEU A 310 21.83 5.52 12.96
N TRP A 311 21.97 4.25 13.36
CA TRP A 311 20.85 3.46 13.89
C TRP A 311 20.28 4.03 15.20
N CYS A 312 21.13 4.56 16.09
CA CYS A 312 20.70 5.22 17.32
C CYS A 312 19.91 6.51 17.02
N CYS A 313 20.33 7.31 16.03
CA CYS A 313 19.56 8.47 15.58
C CYS A 313 18.19 8.06 15.03
N SER A 314 18.11 7.01 14.21
CA SER A 314 16.84 6.46 13.72
C SER A 314 15.95 5.95 14.87
N LEU A 315 16.53 5.28 15.86
CA LEU A 315 15.83 4.81 17.06
C LEU A 315 15.20 5.98 17.84
N VAL A 316 15.98 7.02 18.11
CA VAL A 316 15.51 8.21 18.84
C VAL A 316 14.43 8.93 18.04
N TRP A 317 14.63 9.12 16.73
CA TRP A 317 13.66 9.79 15.88
C TRP A 317 12.32 9.05 15.83
N LEU A 318 12.32 7.73 15.55
CA LEU A 318 11.10 6.93 15.51
C LEU A 318 10.39 6.89 16.87
N THR A 319 11.16 6.82 17.97
CA THR A 319 10.61 6.85 19.33
C THR A 319 9.93 8.20 19.63
N GLN A 320 10.51 9.32 19.17
CA GLN A 320 9.93 10.66 19.34
C GLN A 320 8.64 10.86 18.52
N GLN A 321 8.53 10.22 17.35
CA GLN A 321 7.29 10.20 16.56
C GLN A 321 6.21 9.29 17.16
N GLY A 322 6.50 8.58 18.26
CA GLY A 322 5.55 7.64 18.87
C GLY A 322 5.35 6.35 18.07
N LEU A 323 6.24 6.06 17.11
CA LEU A 323 6.13 4.87 16.26
C LEU A 323 6.62 3.64 17.03
N CYS A 324 5.74 2.64 17.12
CA CYS A 324 6.00 1.35 17.72
C CYS A 324 7.00 0.52 16.89
N SER A 325 7.15 0.77 15.58
CA SER A 325 8.23 0.16 14.76
C SER A 325 9.65 0.53 15.20
N ALA A 326 9.82 1.49 16.12
CA ALA A 326 11.11 1.83 16.74
C ALA A 326 11.81 0.64 17.43
N TYR A 327 11.11 -0.47 17.69
CA TYR A 327 11.75 -1.70 18.16
C TYR A 327 12.76 -2.27 17.14
N VAL A 328 12.56 -2.05 15.83
CA VAL A 328 13.44 -2.54 14.77
C VAL A 328 14.84 -1.90 14.86
N PRO A 329 14.98 -0.55 14.83
CA PRO A 329 16.28 0.06 15.06
C PRO A 329 16.81 -0.20 16.48
N MET A 330 15.95 -0.41 17.49
CA MET A 330 16.39 -0.82 18.83
C MET A 330 17.16 -2.14 18.79
N LEU A 331 16.64 -3.16 18.10
CA LEU A 331 17.35 -4.43 17.90
C LEU A 331 18.67 -4.23 17.13
N MET A 332 18.67 -3.35 16.12
CA MET A 332 19.85 -2.95 15.35
C MET A 332 20.84 -2.06 16.11
N VAL A 333 20.56 -1.68 17.35
CA VAL A 333 21.52 -0.98 18.23
C VAL A 333 21.95 -1.91 19.36
N ALA A 334 20.99 -2.52 20.06
CA ALA A 334 21.23 -3.32 21.26
C ALA A 334 22.15 -4.53 20.99
N PHE A 335 21.85 -5.32 19.95
CA PHE A 335 22.62 -6.53 19.63
C PHE A 335 24.03 -6.22 19.13
N PRO A 336 24.23 -5.29 18.15
CA PRO A 336 25.57 -4.88 17.75
C PRO A 336 26.39 -4.27 18.90
N LEU A 337 25.77 -3.45 19.77
CA LEU A 337 26.44 -2.87 20.93
C LEU A 337 26.90 -3.95 21.91
N ALA A 338 26.00 -4.87 22.29
CA ALA A 338 26.33 -5.97 23.19
C ALA A 338 27.45 -6.83 22.62
N THR A 339 27.35 -7.21 21.33
CA THR A 339 28.37 -7.96 20.61
C THR A 339 29.72 -7.23 20.62
N ARG A 340 29.71 -5.91 20.39
CA ARG A 340 30.91 -5.09 20.41
C ARG A 340 31.58 -5.07 21.78
N LEU A 341 30.80 -4.95 22.85
CA LEU A 341 31.32 -4.93 24.22
C LEU A 341 31.92 -6.28 24.61
N LEU A 342 31.27 -7.39 24.24
CA LEU A 342 31.76 -8.75 24.50
C LEU A 342 33.05 -9.06 23.74
N LEU A 343 33.18 -8.57 22.50
CA LEU A 343 34.33 -8.86 21.63
C LEU A 343 35.43 -7.78 21.67
N ALA A 344 35.32 -6.78 22.55
CA ALA A 344 36.21 -5.63 22.58
C ALA A 344 37.69 -6.01 22.73
N ASN A 345 38.00 -6.94 23.65
CA ASN A 345 39.37 -7.38 23.91
C ASN A 345 39.96 -8.17 22.74
N GLU A 346 39.21 -9.14 22.19
CA GLU A 346 39.64 -9.94 21.05
C GLU A 346 39.90 -9.04 19.83
N PHE A 347 39.03 -8.07 19.55
CA PHE A 347 39.22 -7.13 18.45
C PHE A 347 40.44 -6.23 18.66
N LYS A 348 40.65 -5.72 19.87
CA LYS A 348 41.79 -4.82 20.18
C LYS A 348 43.14 -5.53 20.03
N HIS A 349 43.23 -6.80 20.41
CA HIS A 349 44.47 -7.55 20.38
C HIS A 349 44.76 -8.23 19.03
N LYS A 350 43.73 -8.76 18.35
CA LYS A 350 43.89 -9.60 17.15
C LYS A 350 43.24 -9.04 15.89
N GLY A 351 42.59 -7.87 15.97
CA GLY A 351 41.83 -7.29 14.86
C GLY A 351 40.72 -8.22 14.37
N ALA A 352 40.46 -8.20 13.06
CA ALA A 352 39.46 -9.03 12.40
C ALA A 352 39.94 -10.48 12.14
N SER A 353 40.30 -11.19 13.21
CA SER A 353 40.59 -12.62 13.13
C SER A 353 39.35 -13.41 12.72
N VAL A 354 39.52 -14.63 12.18
CA VAL A 354 38.40 -15.52 11.80
C VAL A 354 37.46 -15.74 12.99
N LYS A 355 38.02 -15.95 14.20
CA LYS A 355 37.25 -16.09 15.45
C LYS A 355 36.40 -14.85 15.73
N TYR A 356 36.98 -13.65 15.63
CA TYR A 356 36.23 -12.39 15.82
C TYR A 356 35.09 -12.27 14.80
N SER A 357 35.38 -12.49 13.52
CA SER A 357 34.38 -12.35 12.45
C SER A 357 33.21 -13.31 12.64
N VAL A 358 33.47 -14.58 12.99
CA VAL A 358 32.41 -15.55 13.26
C VAL A 358 31.56 -15.15 14.47
N LEU A 359 32.18 -14.79 15.59
CA LEU A 359 31.45 -14.37 16.79
C LEU A 359 30.67 -13.07 16.57
N TYR A 360 31.22 -12.14 15.79
CA TYR A 360 30.56 -10.89 15.42
C TYR A 360 29.31 -11.17 14.59
N LEU A 361 29.40 -12.02 13.56
CA LEU A 361 28.26 -12.40 12.73
C LEU A 361 27.20 -13.17 13.53
N LEU A 362 27.60 -14.04 14.46
CA LEU A 362 26.67 -14.72 15.36
C LEU A 362 25.91 -13.73 16.26
N GLY A 363 26.60 -12.72 16.81
CA GLY A 363 25.96 -11.68 17.62
C GLY A 363 24.99 -10.79 16.83
N LEU A 364 25.18 -10.67 15.52
CA LEU A 364 24.30 -9.95 14.60
C LEU A 364 23.17 -10.82 14.02
N ALA A 365 23.20 -12.13 14.16
CA ALA A 365 22.31 -13.03 13.43
C ALA A 365 20.83 -12.75 13.71
N LEU A 366 20.43 -12.65 14.98
CA LEU A 366 19.02 -12.44 15.35
C LEU A 366 18.42 -11.16 14.74
N PRO A 367 18.96 -9.94 14.96
CA PRO A 367 18.37 -8.74 14.38
C PRO A 367 18.41 -8.76 12.84
N TYR A 368 19.46 -9.33 12.23
CA TYR A 368 19.55 -9.42 10.78
C TYR A 368 18.53 -10.36 10.16
N VAL A 369 18.36 -11.57 10.70
CA VAL A 369 17.36 -12.51 10.19
C VAL A 369 15.95 -11.94 10.39
N HIS A 370 15.67 -11.31 11.53
CA HIS A 370 14.40 -10.62 11.78
C HIS A 370 14.15 -9.49 10.77
N PHE A 371 15.17 -8.68 10.49
CA PHE A 371 15.04 -7.58 9.53
C PHE A 371 14.87 -8.09 8.09
N MET A 372 15.58 -9.16 7.70
CA MET A 372 15.38 -9.82 6.42
C MET A 372 13.97 -10.39 6.28
N PHE A 373 13.40 -10.93 7.36
CA PHE A 373 12.01 -11.38 7.39
C PHE A 373 11.04 -10.22 7.13
N LEU A 374 11.22 -9.07 7.80
CA LEU A 374 10.40 -7.87 7.54
C LEU A 374 10.55 -7.36 6.10
N ILE A 375 11.78 -7.37 5.56
CA ILE A 375 12.05 -7.01 4.17
C ILE A 375 11.30 -7.93 3.20
N TRP A 376 11.29 -9.24 3.47
CA TRP A 376 10.54 -10.20 2.66
C TRP A 376 9.05 -9.87 2.63
N VAL A 377 8.45 -9.59 3.80
CA VAL A 377 7.02 -9.18 3.88
C VAL A 377 6.75 -7.90 3.07
N VAL A 378 7.65 -6.91 3.14
CA VAL A 378 7.51 -5.67 2.34
C VAL A 378 7.50 -5.99 0.84
N PHE A 379 8.41 -6.83 0.34
CA PHE A 379 8.44 -7.18 -1.07
C PHE A 379 7.24 -8.04 -1.50
N GLU A 380 6.80 -8.98 -0.66
CA GLU A 380 5.61 -9.82 -0.91
C GLU A 380 4.35 -8.95 -1.14
N ILE A 381 4.23 -7.82 -0.43
CA ILE A 381 3.11 -6.89 -0.55
C ILE A 381 3.30 -5.92 -1.73
N PHE A 382 4.46 -5.24 -1.80
CA PHE A 382 4.65 -4.14 -2.76
C PHE A 382 4.84 -4.62 -4.20
N THR A 383 5.45 -5.79 -4.43
CA THR A 383 5.68 -6.30 -5.79
C THR A 383 4.37 -6.53 -6.55
N PRO A 384 3.36 -7.22 -6.01
CA PRO A 384 2.03 -7.32 -6.63
C PRO A 384 1.28 -5.99 -6.78
N ILE A 385 1.37 -5.10 -5.78
CA ILE A 385 0.66 -3.82 -5.78
C ILE A 385 1.08 -2.95 -6.96
N MET A 386 2.35 -2.98 -7.36
CA MET A 386 2.84 -2.23 -8.53
C MET A 386 2.18 -2.67 -9.85
N GLY A 387 1.64 -3.88 -9.93
CA GLY A 387 0.83 -4.36 -11.07
C GLY A 387 -0.62 -3.86 -11.07
N ARG A 388 -0.99 -3.01 -10.10
CA ARG A 388 -2.33 -2.41 -9.96
C ARG A 388 -2.31 -0.98 -9.39
N SER A 389 -1.16 -0.30 -9.43
CA SER A 389 -0.96 1.05 -8.89
C SER A 389 -1.24 2.18 -9.89
N GLY A 390 -1.83 1.85 -11.04
CA GLY A 390 -2.15 2.81 -12.08
C GLY A 390 -0.98 3.15 -13.01
N THR A 391 -1.14 4.21 -13.81
CA THR A 391 -0.22 4.57 -14.91
C THR A 391 0.81 5.63 -14.54
N GLU A 392 0.65 6.24 -13.36
CA GLU A 392 1.41 7.43 -12.94
C GLU A 392 2.55 7.10 -11.99
N ILE A 393 2.37 6.10 -11.12
CA ILE A 393 3.41 5.71 -10.13
C ILE A 393 4.51 4.94 -10.86
N PRO A 394 5.76 5.45 -10.94
CA PRO A 394 6.84 4.78 -11.64
C PRO A 394 7.36 3.58 -10.83
N PRO A 395 7.07 2.34 -11.26
CA PRO A 395 7.30 1.16 -10.43
C PRO A 395 8.80 0.85 -10.28
N GLU A 396 9.62 1.22 -11.27
CA GLU A 396 11.08 1.09 -11.19
C GLU A 396 11.66 1.98 -10.09
N VAL A 397 11.13 3.18 -9.88
CA VAL A 397 11.61 4.09 -8.81
C VAL A 397 11.27 3.49 -7.45
N VAL A 398 10.05 2.98 -7.27
CA VAL A 398 9.61 2.35 -6.02
C VAL A 398 10.49 1.14 -5.72
N LEU A 399 10.61 0.20 -6.66
CA LEU A 399 11.35 -1.02 -6.40
C LEU A 399 12.85 -0.78 -6.24
N ALA A 400 13.45 0.04 -7.10
CA ALA A 400 14.88 0.34 -7.00
C ALA A 400 15.22 1.08 -5.70
N THR A 401 14.31 1.93 -5.20
CA THR A 401 14.44 2.56 -3.87
C THR A 401 14.35 1.52 -2.76
N LEU A 402 13.36 0.63 -2.77
CA LEU A 402 13.19 -0.42 -1.76
C LEU A 402 14.41 -1.36 -1.71
N VAL A 403 14.91 -1.81 -2.87
CA VAL A 403 16.13 -2.64 -2.95
C VAL A 403 17.36 -1.88 -2.45
N THR A 404 17.48 -0.59 -2.78
CA THR A 404 18.61 0.23 -2.32
C THR A 404 18.59 0.46 -0.81
N LEU A 405 17.43 0.83 -0.23
CA LEU A 405 17.27 1.01 1.21
C LEU A 405 17.55 -0.29 1.97
N THR A 406 17.01 -1.41 1.49
CA THR A 406 17.33 -2.75 1.98
C THR A 406 18.84 -3.01 1.98
N THR A 407 19.50 -2.72 0.86
CA THR A 407 20.96 -2.89 0.72
C THR A 407 21.73 -2.00 1.70
N ILE A 408 21.33 -0.73 1.87
CA ILE A 408 21.95 0.22 2.80
C ILE A 408 21.83 -0.29 4.24
N PHE A 409 20.63 -0.67 4.66
CA PHE A 409 20.38 -1.11 6.03
C PHE A 409 21.11 -2.42 6.35
N LEU A 410 21.03 -3.41 5.45
CA LEU A 410 21.73 -4.69 5.64
C LEU A 410 23.25 -4.51 5.60
N SER A 411 23.80 -3.64 4.75
CA SER A 411 25.26 -3.46 4.66
C SER A 411 25.86 -2.58 5.76
N SER A 412 25.05 -1.86 6.54
CA SER A 412 25.50 -0.87 7.54
C SER A 412 26.60 -1.40 8.50
N PHE A 413 26.38 -2.53 9.18
CA PHE A 413 27.39 -3.13 10.07
C PHE A 413 28.51 -3.90 9.35
N PHE A 414 28.38 -4.13 8.04
CA PHE A 414 29.42 -4.74 7.21
C PHE A 414 30.40 -3.71 6.63
N LEU A 415 30.07 -2.42 6.64
CA LEU A 415 31.01 -1.35 6.27
C LEU A 415 32.33 -1.45 7.04
N HIS A 416 32.26 -1.85 8.31
CA HIS A 416 33.40 -2.19 9.16
C HIS A 416 34.43 -3.10 8.45
N PHE A 417 33.97 -4.15 7.76
CA PHE A 417 34.84 -5.11 7.08
C PHE A 417 35.45 -4.55 5.79
N ILE A 418 34.77 -3.64 5.10
CA ILE A 418 35.33 -2.95 3.91
C ILE A 418 36.60 -2.20 4.29
N TYR A 419 36.58 -1.52 5.44
CA TYR A 419 37.73 -0.77 5.93
C TYR A 419 38.87 -1.67 6.44
N LEU A 420 38.56 -2.88 6.92
CA LEU A 420 39.54 -3.88 7.32
C LEU A 420 40.14 -4.68 6.14
N ALA A 421 39.41 -4.80 5.03
CA ALA A 421 39.82 -5.59 3.88
C ALA A 421 41.08 -5.02 3.20
N ARG A 422 42.04 -5.87 2.84
CA ARG A 422 43.26 -5.42 2.13
C ARG A 422 42.97 -4.91 0.72
N SER A 423 41.98 -5.49 0.05
CA SER A 423 41.58 -5.14 -1.32
C SER A 423 40.10 -5.48 -1.52
N THR A 424 39.40 -4.64 -2.28
CA THR A 424 38.00 -4.81 -2.67
C THR A 424 37.83 -5.08 -4.17
N LYS A 425 38.93 -5.21 -4.92
CA LYS A 425 38.92 -5.33 -6.39
C LYS A 425 38.08 -6.50 -6.89
N TRP A 426 38.29 -7.70 -6.34
CA TRP A 426 37.54 -8.90 -6.75
C TRP A 426 36.05 -8.81 -6.47
N ILE A 427 35.67 -8.21 -5.33
CA ILE A 427 34.26 -7.97 -4.98
C ILE A 427 33.63 -7.01 -5.99
N LEU A 428 34.31 -5.90 -6.29
CA LEU A 428 33.85 -4.91 -7.27
C LEU A 428 33.76 -5.50 -8.69
N THR A 429 34.73 -6.33 -9.09
CA THR A 429 34.69 -7.03 -10.39
C THR A 429 33.50 -7.99 -10.44
N GLY A 430 33.29 -8.82 -9.42
CA GLY A 430 32.16 -9.76 -9.37
C GLY A 430 30.80 -9.05 -9.43
N LEU A 431 30.61 -8.02 -8.59
CA LEU A 431 29.38 -7.21 -8.59
C LEU A 431 29.18 -6.48 -9.92
N GLY A 432 30.25 -5.93 -10.51
CA GLY A 432 30.22 -5.29 -11.81
C GLY A 432 29.85 -6.26 -12.93
N SER A 433 30.36 -7.49 -12.92
CA SER A 433 29.99 -8.52 -13.89
C SER A 433 28.51 -8.91 -13.77
N VAL A 434 28.01 -9.12 -12.55
CA VAL A 434 26.58 -9.43 -12.32
C VAL A 434 25.71 -8.27 -12.82
N PHE A 435 26.06 -7.02 -12.47
CA PHE A 435 25.35 -5.84 -12.93
C PHE A 435 25.30 -5.76 -14.46
N VAL A 436 26.45 -5.87 -15.13
CA VAL A 436 26.53 -5.75 -16.61
C VAL A 436 25.74 -6.86 -17.29
N ILE A 437 25.88 -8.11 -16.84
CA ILE A 437 25.12 -9.23 -17.40
C ILE A 437 23.63 -8.99 -17.23
N MET A 438 23.17 -8.67 -16.02
CA MET A 438 21.74 -8.44 -15.76
C MET A 438 21.21 -7.24 -16.53
N PHE A 439 21.96 -6.14 -16.61
CA PHE A 439 21.58 -4.96 -17.36
C PHE A 439 21.37 -5.28 -18.84
N LEU A 440 22.26 -6.07 -19.45
CA LEU A 440 22.11 -6.52 -20.84
C LEU A 440 20.89 -7.43 -21.01
N LEU A 441 20.69 -8.41 -20.13
CA LEU A 441 19.54 -9.33 -20.19
C LEU A 441 18.19 -8.59 -20.07
N VAL A 442 18.10 -7.64 -19.14
CA VAL A 442 16.90 -6.79 -18.98
C VAL A 442 16.71 -5.88 -20.19
N SER A 443 17.77 -5.25 -20.69
CA SER A 443 17.71 -4.37 -21.86
C SER A 443 17.24 -5.09 -23.13
N CYS A 444 17.68 -6.35 -23.31
CA CYS A 444 17.23 -7.22 -24.39
C CYS A 444 15.77 -7.66 -24.27
N GLY A 445 15.11 -7.45 -23.11
CA GLY A 445 13.72 -7.81 -22.89
C GLY A 445 13.50 -9.30 -22.56
N LEU A 446 14.52 -9.99 -22.02
CA LEU A 446 14.41 -11.41 -21.67
C LEU A 446 13.39 -11.66 -20.54
N PHE A 447 13.21 -10.69 -19.65
CA PHE A 447 12.31 -10.78 -18.50
C PHE A 447 10.98 -10.09 -18.81
N PHE A 448 10.07 -10.85 -19.42
CA PHE A 448 8.71 -10.36 -19.68
C PHE A 448 7.91 -10.27 -18.36
N PRO A 449 7.21 -9.15 -18.08
CA PRO A 449 6.56 -8.92 -16.79
C PRO A 449 5.42 -9.88 -16.47
N TYR A 450 4.65 -10.35 -17.46
CA TYR A 450 3.37 -11.02 -17.22
C TYR A 450 3.40 -12.52 -17.52
N SER A 451 2.46 -13.26 -16.93
CA SER A 451 2.30 -14.69 -17.14
C SER A 451 0.83 -15.07 -17.19
N GLY A 452 0.47 -15.84 -18.22
CA GLY A 452 -0.84 -16.48 -18.35
C GLY A 452 -0.83 -17.96 -17.94
N SER A 453 0.30 -18.43 -17.40
CA SER A 453 0.43 -19.81 -16.93
C SER A 453 -0.57 -20.08 -15.80
N PRO A 454 -1.37 -21.15 -15.86
CA PRO A 454 -2.25 -21.53 -14.76
C PRO A 454 -1.51 -21.76 -13.44
N ASP A 455 -0.27 -22.24 -13.46
CA ASP A 455 0.47 -22.56 -12.23
C ASP A 455 0.98 -21.31 -11.51
N SER A 456 1.32 -20.26 -12.26
CA SER A 456 1.83 -19.00 -11.72
C SER A 456 1.36 -17.81 -12.57
N PRO A 457 0.07 -17.45 -12.47
CA PRO A 457 -0.47 -16.33 -13.22
C PRO A 457 0.00 -15.00 -12.63
N ARG A 458 0.40 -14.10 -13.52
CA ARG A 458 0.86 -12.74 -13.22
C ARG A 458 0.18 -11.79 -14.21
N PRO A 459 -1.14 -11.59 -14.09
CA PRO A 459 -1.91 -10.97 -15.15
C PRO A 459 -1.67 -9.46 -15.26
N LYS A 460 -1.67 -8.96 -16.49
CA LYS A 460 -1.85 -7.53 -16.77
C LYS A 460 -3.33 -7.16 -16.64
N ARG A 461 -3.65 -6.17 -15.78
CA ARG A 461 -5.03 -5.72 -15.55
C ARG A 461 -5.41 -4.59 -16.52
N VAL A 462 -6.55 -4.74 -17.19
CA VAL A 462 -7.10 -3.74 -18.12
C VAL A 462 -8.60 -3.67 -17.94
N PHE A 463 -9.19 -2.48 -17.88
CA PHE A 463 -10.64 -2.30 -17.85
C PHE A 463 -11.12 -1.81 -19.22
N LEU A 464 -12.21 -2.39 -19.71
CA LEU A 464 -12.83 -2.04 -20.98
C LEU A 464 -14.31 -1.76 -20.77
N GLN A 465 -14.73 -0.53 -21.07
CA GLN A 465 -16.11 -0.11 -20.97
C GLN A 465 -16.63 0.26 -22.34
N HIS A 466 -17.61 -0.50 -22.86
CA HIS A 466 -18.30 -0.08 -24.07
C HIS A 466 -19.37 0.94 -23.68
N THR A 467 -19.15 2.19 -24.05
CA THR A 467 -19.91 3.32 -23.52
C THR A 467 -20.47 4.22 -24.60
N THR A 468 -21.75 4.59 -24.44
CA THR A 468 -22.35 5.74 -25.12
C THR A 468 -22.24 6.93 -24.17
N ARG A 469 -21.83 8.09 -24.69
CA ARG A 469 -21.74 9.35 -23.95
C ARG A 469 -22.64 10.40 -24.57
N THR A 470 -23.47 11.03 -23.75
CA THR A 470 -24.42 12.07 -24.16
C THR A 470 -24.13 13.34 -23.39
N PHE A 471 -24.00 14.46 -24.09
CA PHE A 471 -23.73 15.77 -23.51
C PHE A 471 -24.90 16.69 -23.82
N HIS A 472 -25.53 17.23 -22.78
CA HIS A 472 -26.67 18.14 -22.89
C HIS A 472 -26.26 19.58 -22.58
N ASN A 473 -26.82 20.52 -23.33
CA ASN A 473 -26.65 21.95 -23.10
C ASN A 473 -27.55 22.47 -21.95
N LEU A 474 -27.50 23.78 -21.68
CA LEU A 474 -28.31 24.44 -20.64
C LEU A 474 -29.83 24.34 -20.87
N GLN A 475 -30.26 24.10 -22.11
CA GLN A 475 -31.66 23.90 -22.47
C GLN A 475 -32.09 22.43 -22.33
N GLY A 476 -31.19 21.54 -21.92
CA GLY A 476 -31.41 20.10 -21.85
C GLY A 476 -31.41 19.39 -23.21
N GLN A 477 -31.02 20.08 -24.30
CA GLN A 477 -30.92 19.49 -25.63
C GLN A 477 -29.56 18.79 -25.80
N VAL A 478 -29.54 17.69 -26.55
CA VAL A 478 -28.30 16.96 -26.86
C VAL A 478 -27.40 17.84 -27.73
N GLU A 479 -26.28 18.29 -27.16
CA GLU A 479 -25.23 19.06 -27.83
C GLU A 479 -24.30 18.14 -28.63
N SER A 480 -23.92 17.01 -28.04
CA SER A 480 -23.11 16.00 -28.71
C SER A 480 -23.37 14.61 -28.13
N ARG A 481 -23.17 13.59 -28.95
CA ARG A 481 -23.32 12.18 -28.58
C ARG A 481 -22.28 11.36 -29.33
N ASP A 482 -21.60 10.47 -28.63
CA ASP A 482 -20.63 9.56 -29.23
C ASP A 482 -20.63 8.20 -28.51
N SER A 483 -20.04 7.18 -29.14
CA SER A 483 -19.90 5.84 -28.56
C SER A 483 -18.55 5.20 -28.91
N GLY A 484 -18.06 4.38 -27.99
CA GLY A 484 -16.75 3.77 -28.09
C GLY A 484 -16.43 2.84 -26.94
N VAL A 485 -15.38 2.04 -27.13
CA VAL A 485 -14.77 1.25 -26.08
C VAL A 485 -13.70 2.09 -25.40
N TRP A 486 -14.00 2.50 -24.17
CA TRP A 486 -13.07 3.20 -23.29
C TRP A 486 -12.21 2.20 -22.51
N ILE A 487 -10.89 2.38 -22.54
CA ILE A 487 -9.92 1.40 -22.09
C ILE A 487 -8.97 2.06 -21.09
N ASN A 488 -8.86 1.45 -19.91
CA ASN A 488 -8.01 1.94 -18.81
C ASN A 488 -6.96 0.87 -18.45
N SER A 489 -5.69 1.27 -18.39
CA SER A 489 -4.60 0.43 -17.85
C SER A 489 -4.48 0.63 -16.35
N PHE A 490 -4.18 -0.44 -15.60
CA PHE A 490 -3.95 -0.37 -14.15
C PHE A 490 -2.49 -0.56 -13.75
N ASP A 491 -1.59 -0.58 -14.72
CA ASP A 491 -0.15 -0.53 -14.46
C ASP A 491 0.57 0.44 -15.41
N TYR A 492 1.82 0.74 -15.04
CA TYR A 492 2.70 1.72 -15.68
C TYR A 492 3.03 1.43 -17.14
N THR A 493 2.98 0.15 -17.57
CA THR A 493 3.29 -0.24 -18.96
C THR A 493 2.20 0.15 -19.95
N ALA A 494 1.05 0.67 -19.45
CA ALA A 494 -0.02 1.17 -20.31
C ALA A 494 -0.45 0.10 -21.32
N MET A 495 -0.60 0.45 -22.60
CA MET A 495 -0.95 -0.51 -23.66
C MET A 495 0.27 -1.04 -24.43
N GLN A 496 1.50 -0.73 -24.01
CA GLN A 496 2.74 -1.07 -24.75
C GLN A 496 2.83 -2.55 -25.14
N HIS A 497 2.44 -3.46 -24.24
CA HIS A 497 2.47 -4.90 -24.50
C HIS A 497 1.20 -5.44 -25.18
N ILE A 498 0.13 -4.63 -25.26
CA ILE A 498 -1.15 -5.00 -25.89
C ILE A 498 -1.21 -4.54 -27.35
N THR A 499 -0.69 -3.35 -27.66
CA THR A 499 -0.70 -2.77 -29.01
C THR A 499 -0.18 -3.72 -30.10
N PRO A 500 0.88 -4.54 -29.88
CA PRO A 500 1.31 -5.51 -30.90
C PRO A 500 0.27 -6.59 -31.24
N HIS A 501 -0.67 -6.88 -30.33
CA HIS A 501 -1.76 -7.84 -30.53
C HIS A 501 -3.05 -7.16 -31.01
N ILE A 502 -3.27 -5.92 -30.60
CA ILE A 502 -4.43 -5.10 -30.97
C ILE A 502 -3.92 -3.71 -31.41
N PRO A 503 -3.45 -3.59 -32.67
CA PRO A 503 -2.82 -2.36 -33.18
C PRO A 503 -3.71 -1.12 -33.15
N GLU A 504 -5.02 -1.32 -33.11
CA GLU A 504 -6.02 -0.25 -32.99
C GLU A 504 -5.92 0.47 -31.64
N ILE A 505 -5.45 -0.20 -30.59
CA ILE A 505 -5.21 0.38 -29.26
C ILE A 505 -3.77 0.92 -29.23
N ASN A 506 -3.55 2.04 -29.92
CA ASN A 506 -2.26 2.74 -29.97
C ASN A 506 -2.41 4.18 -29.46
N ASP A 507 -1.30 4.92 -29.38
CA ASP A 507 -1.30 6.27 -28.80
C ASP A 507 -2.08 7.34 -29.60
N SER A 508 -2.46 7.08 -30.86
CA SER A 508 -3.31 8.00 -31.63
C SER A 508 -4.77 8.05 -31.15
N VAL A 509 -5.25 6.97 -30.52
CA VAL A 509 -6.58 6.90 -29.90
C VAL A 509 -6.53 7.15 -28.39
N ARG A 510 -5.40 7.66 -27.89
CA ARG A 510 -5.22 8.03 -26.50
C ARG A 510 -6.08 9.25 -26.17
N THR A 511 -6.85 9.16 -25.10
CA THR A 511 -7.74 10.22 -24.66
C THR A 511 -6.99 11.25 -23.82
N HIS A 512 -7.37 12.52 -23.96
CA HIS A 512 -6.95 13.59 -23.07
C HIS A 512 -8.11 13.96 -22.15
N CYS A 513 -7.81 14.24 -20.88
CA CYS A 513 -8.83 14.70 -19.94
C CYS A 513 -9.40 16.04 -20.40
N ARG A 514 -10.72 16.15 -20.44
CA ARG A 514 -11.47 17.37 -20.73
C ARG A 514 -11.92 17.97 -19.40
N GLU A 515 -11.18 18.97 -18.91
CA GLU A 515 -11.44 19.61 -17.61
C GLU A 515 -12.77 20.40 -17.58
N ASP A 516 -13.38 20.66 -18.74
CA ASP A 516 -14.71 21.27 -18.88
C ASP A 516 -15.86 20.29 -18.63
N ARG A 517 -15.56 19.04 -18.26
CA ARG A 517 -16.52 17.95 -18.08
C ARG A 517 -16.21 17.20 -16.78
N PRO A 518 -17.23 16.90 -15.95
CA PRO A 518 -17.04 16.11 -14.75
C PRO A 518 -16.26 14.82 -15.05
N PHE A 519 -15.19 14.57 -14.29
CA PHE A 519 -14.39 13.35 -14.41
C PHE A 519 -13.90 13.08 -15.84
N CYS A 520 -13.48 14.15 -16.53
CA CYS A 520 -12.99 14.13 -17.90
C CYS A 520 -14.02 13.74 -18.98
N GLY A 521 -15.31 13.60 -18.62
CA GLY A 521 -16.35 13.11 -19.52
C GLY A 521 -16.28 11.60 -19.80
N TYR A 522 -15.94 10.80 -18.78
CA TYR A 522 -15.88 9.33 -18.87
C TYR A 522 -16.55 8.65 -17.68
N PRO A 523 -17.09 7.42 -17.88
CA PRO A 523 -17.85 6.69 -16.87
C PRO A 523 -16.95 6.00 -15.84
N TRP A 524 -16.28 6.78 -14.99
CA TRP A 524 -15.47 6.26 -13.88
C TRP A 524 -16.33 5.53 -12.84
N PHE A 525 -16.02 4.26 -12.58
CA PHE A 525 -16.70 3.47 -11.54
C PHE A 525 -16.25 3.83 -10.11
N LEU A 526 -15.00 4.26 -9.95
CA LEU A 526 -14.42 4.71 -8.68
C LEU A 526 -13.72 6.05 -8.90
N PRO A 527 -13.53 6.87 -7.85
CA PRO A 527 -12.90 8.19 -7.96
C PRO A 527 -11.37 8.09 -8.06
N VAL A 528 -10.88 7.26 -8.98
CA VAL A 528 -9.46 6.88 -9.12
C VAL A 528 -8.81 7.45 -10.38
N LYS A 529 -9.38 8.50 -10.98
CA LYS A 529 -8.81 9.16 -12.18
C LYS A 529 -7.35 9.60 -12.00
N PHE A 530 -6.95 9.90 -10.76
CA PHE A 530 -5.57 10.28 -10.43
C PHE A 530 -4.58 9.11 -10.53
N LEU A 531 -5.05 7.86 -10.39
CA LEU A 531 -4.22 6.65 -10.54
C LEU A 531 -4.01 6.31 -12.02
N SER A 532 -5.01 6.52 -12.88
CA SER A 532 -4.94 6.16 -14.31
C SER A 532 -5.25 7.35 -15.21
N LYS A 533 -4.20 8.09 -15.59
CA LYS A 533 -4.30 9.24 -16.52
C LYS A 533 -4.09 8.84 -17.98
N LYS A 534 -3.58 7.63 -18.25
CA LYS A 534 -3.38 7.12 -19.61
C LYS A 534 -4.50 6.16 -19.97
N ASN A 535 -5.44 6.64 -20.79
CA ASN A 535 -6.63 5.90 -21.21
C ASN A 535 -6.80 6.01 -22.74
N TRP A 536 -7.53 5.08 -23.36
CA TRP A 536 -7.76 5.01 -24.81
C TRP A 536 -9.25 4.92 -25.12
N TYR A 537 -9.66 5.44 -26.28
CA TYR A 537 -11.05 5.40 -26.72
C TYR A 537 -11.14 4.96 -28.17
N LEU A 538 -11.63 3.73 -28.38
CA LEU A 538 -11.82 3.16 -29.70
C LEU A 538 -13.27 3.38 -30.13
N PRO A 539 -13.55 4.13 -31.21
CA PRO A 539 -14.91 4.34 -31.68
C PRO A 539 -15.64 3.01 -31.94
N ALA A 540 -16.90 2.93 -31.52
CA ALA A 540 -17.73 1.74 -31.63
C ALA A 540 -19.21 2.14 -31.79
N PRO A 541 -20.08 1.24 -32.29
CA PRO A 541 -21.52 1.52 -32.39
C PRO A 541 -22.14 1.87 -31.03
N GLU A 542 -23.25 2.57 -31.03
CA GLU A 542 -23.93 2.94 -29.78
C GLU A 542 -24.43 1.72 -29.01
N VAL A 543 -24.30 1.77 -27.69
CA VAL A 543 -24.97 0.84 -26.78
C VAL A 543 -26.37 1.34 -26.45
N SER A 544 -27.33 0.42 -26.38
CA SER A 544 -28.71 0.69 -25.99
C SER A 544 -29.18 -0.39 -25.00
N PRO A 545 -28.80 -0.26 -23.72
CA PRO A 545 -29.19 -1.21 -22.69
C PRO A 545 -30.71 -1.28 -22.51
N SER A 546 -31.23 -2.42 -22.07
CA SER A 546 -32.67 -2.64 -21.87
C SER A 546 -33.29 -1.73 -20.80
N SER A 547 -32.50 -1.31 -19.82
CA SER A 547 -32.91 -0.44 -18.71
C SER A 547 -32.12 0.88 -18.75
N PRO A 548 -32.46 1.81 -19.67
CA PRO A 548 -31.75 3.08 -19.79
C PRO A 548 -31.92 3.95 -18.55
N ILE A 549 -31.01 4.91 -18.38
CA ILE A 549 -31.08 5.92 -17.32
C ILE A 549 -32.19 6.93 -17.62
N GLU A 550 -33.03 7.20 -16.62
CA GLU A 550 -34.01 8.28 -16.60
C GLU A 550 -33.53 9.31 -15.57
N PHE A 551 -32.92 10.40 -16.05
CA PHE A 551 -32.40 11.49 -15.23
C PHE A 551 -33.19 12.77 -15.50
N SER A 552 -33.70 13.42 -14.45
CA SER A 552 -34.48 14.66 -14.59
C SER A 552 -34.29 15.62 -13.41
N LEU A 553 -34.34 16.91 -13.71
CA LEU A 553 -34.46 17.99 -12.71
C LEU A 553 -35.93 18.17 -12.37
N LEU A 554 -36.30 17.97 -11.10
CA LEU A 554 -37.67 18.11 -10.59
C LEU A 554 -37.99 19.55 -10.18
N SER A 555 -37.08 20.23 -9.47
CA SER A 555 -37.28 21.61 -9.04
C SER A 555 -35.97 22.38 -8.94
N LYS A 556 -36.05 23.70 -9.12
CA LYS A 556 -34.97 24.68 -8.96
C LYS A 556 -35.53 25.87 -8.19
N GLU A 557 -35.14 26.02 -6.94
CA GLU A 557 -35.71 26.99 -6.00
C GLU A 557 -34.60 27.83 -5.38
N GLU A 558 -34.78 29.15 -5.33
CA GLU A 558 -33.88 30.04 -4.61
C GLU A 558 -34.26 30.07 -3.13
N THR A 559 -33.29 29.83 -2.25
CA THR A 559 -33.51 29.82 -0.80
C THR A 559 -33.49 31.24 -0.24
N SER A 560 -33.99 31.41 0.99
CA SER A 560 -33.93 32.69 1.71
C SER A 560 -32.51 33.21 1.96
N TRP A 561 -31.49 32.36 1.82
CA TRP A 561 -30.08 32.72 2.01
C TRP A 561 -29.34 33.01 0.70
N GLY A 562 -30.05 33.05 -0.44
CA GLY A 562 -29.47 33.34 -1.76
C GLY A 562 -28.69 32.17 -2.38
N THR A 563 -28.90 30.95 -1.88
CA THR A 563 -28.43 29.71 -2.53
C THR A 563 -29.52 29.16 -3.45
N VAL A 564 -29.15 28.32 -4.42
CA VAL A 564 -30.10 27.65 -5.31
C VAL A 564 -30.15 26.17 -4.99
N LYS A 565 -31.32 25.70 -4.57
CA LYS A 565 -31.60 24.29 -4.33
C LYS A 565 -32.15 23.63 -5.59
N MET A 566 -31.47 22.59 -6.06
CA MET A 566 -31.87 21.79 -7.21
C MET A 566 -32.19 20.36 -6.78
N THR A 567 -33.38 19.88 -7.12
CA THR A 567 -33.83 18.53 -6.78
C THR A 567 -33.86 17.66 -8.03
N PHE A 568 -33.24 16.48 -7.97
CA PHE A 568 -33.08 15.56 -9.09
C PHE A 568 -33.76 14.22 -8.81
N SER A 569 -34.16 13.55 -9.89
CA SER A 569 -34.76 12.24 -9.89
C SER A 569 -34.04 11.33 -10.88
N VAL A 570 -33.68 10.14 -10.42
CA VAL A 570 -32.89 9.18 -11.17
C VAL A 570 -33.46 7.78 -11.06
N LYS A 571 -33.64 7.12 -12.20
CA LYS A 571 -33.96 5.69 -12.26
C LYS A 571 -33.09 5.01 -13.30
N GLY A 572 -32.44 3.90 -12.96
CA GLY A 572 -31.47 3.24 -13.82
C GLY A 572 -31.04 1.88 -13.28
N PRO A 573 -29.92 1.32 -13.76
CA PRO A 573 -29.40 0.05 -13.26
C PRO A 573 -28.88 0.15 -11.82
N SER A 574 -28.64 -1.02 -11.23
CA SER A 574 -28.18 -1.20 -9.84
C SER A 574 -26.88 -0.49 -9.45
N HIS A 575 -26.05 -0.04 -10.39
CA HIS A 575 -24.76 0.61 -10.13
C HIS A 575 -24.69 1.92 -10.90
N LEU A 576 -24.71 3.04 -10.17
CA LEU A 576 -24.70 4.40 -10.69
C LEU A 576 -23.54 5.18 -10.06
N SER A 577 -22.86 5.97 -10.89
CA SER A 577 -21.86 6.95 -10.44
C SER A 577 -22.37 8.34 -10.80
N LEU A 578 -22.51 9.19 -9.79
CA LEU A 578 -22.93 10.59 -9.94
C LEU A 578 -21.72 11.50 -9.76
N TYR A 579 -21.53 12.41 -10.70
CA TYR A 579 -20.46 13.39 -10.71
C TYR A 579 -21.06 14.79 -10.65
N LEU A 580 -20.49 15.65 -9.82
CA LEU A 580 -20.87 17.05 -9.73
C LEU A 580 -19.62 17.91 -9.84
N MET A 581 -19.67 18.89 -10.74
CA MET A 581 -18.62 19.87 -10.95
C MET A 581 -19.23 21.27 -10.88
N PRO A 582 -19.01 22.02 -9.79
CA PRO A 582 -19.35 23.44 -9.75
C PRO A 582 -18.52 24.24 -10.76
N HIS A 583 -19.16 25.17 -11.47
CA HIS A 583 -18.46 26.07 -12.38
C HIS A 583 -17.79 27.21 -11.62
N ARG A 584 -16.98 28.01 -12.32
CA ARG A 584 -16.18 29.07 -11.72
C ARG A 584 -17.04 30.03 -10.89
N GLY A 585 -16.68 30.16 -9.61
CA GLY A 585 -17.35 31.03 -8.66
C GLY A 585 -18.58 30.41 -7.98
N ALA A 586 -19.11 29.30 -8.49
CA ALA A 586 -20.13 28.51 -7.81
C ALA A 586 -19.49 27.51 -6.83
N SER A 587 -20.20 27.16 -5.77
CA SER A 587 -19.76 26.09 -4.85
C SER A 587 -20.93 25.30 -4.29
N LEU A 588 -20.69 24.01 -4.00
CA LEU A 588 -21.65 23.18 -3.28
C LEU A 588 -21.66 23.59 -1.80
N SER A 589 -22.81 24.02 -1.30
CA SER A 589 -23.01 24.37 0.11
C SER A 589 -23.38 23.14 0.92
N THR A 590 -24.43 22.43 0.51
CA THR A 590 -24.93 21.23 1.18
C THR A 590 -25.71 20.33 0.22
N TRP A 591 -26.05 19.13 0.65
CA TRP A 591 -26.65 18.07 -0.15
C TRP A 591 -27.58 17.17 0.67
N SER A 592 -28.31 16.29 -0.01
CA SER A 592 -29.23 15.34 0.65
C SER A 592 -28.58 14.03 1.13
N PHE A 593 -27.27 13.84 0.97
CA PHE A 593 -26.62 12.54 1.19
C PHE A 593 -26.13 12.31 2.63
N GLY A 594 -26.20 13.33 3.48
CA GLY A 594 -25.88 13.24 4.90
C GLY A 594 -25.51 14.59 5.50
N ASP A 595 -25.32 14.62 6.82
CA ASP A 595 -25.11 15.84 7.60
C ASP A 595 -23.64 16.33 7.60
N GLY A 596 -22.74 15.62 6.93
CA GLY A 596 -21.32 15.97 6.83
C GLY A 596 -21.03 16.99 5.74
N THR A 597 -19.91 17.71 5.87
CA THR A 597 -19.42 18.64 4.85
C THR A 597 -19.02 17.86 3.59
N PRO A 598 -19.62 18.17 2.42
CA PRO A 598 -19.26 17.53 1.16
C PRO A 598 -17.75 17.63 0.90
N GLN A 599 -17.12 16.48 0.62
CA GLN A 599 -15.71 16.41 0.25
C GLN A 599 -15.59 16.27 -1.27
N PHE A 600 -14.60 16.93 -1.85
CA PHE A 600 -14.28 16.88 -3.27
C PHE A 600 -12.88 16.31 -3.49
N ASP A 601 -12.63 15.85 -4.71
CA ASP A 601 -11.33 15.34 -5.11
C ASP A 601 -10.29 16.48 -5.29
N LEU A 602 -9.06 16.15 -5.67
CA LEU A 602 -8.01 17.16 -5.88
C LEU A 602 -8.33 18.18 -7.00
N SER A 603 -9.32 17.91 -7.85
CA SER A 603 -9.77 18.79 -8.94
C SER A 603 -11.00 19.62 -8.58
N GLY A 604 -11.55 19.50 -7.36
CA GLY A 604 -12.78 20.22 -6.99
C GLY A 604 -14.07 19.52 -7.44
N GLU A 605 -14.00 18.27 -7.88
CA GLU A 605 -15.14 17.49 -8.33
C GLU A 605 -15.66 16.58 -7.22
N TYR A 606 -16.98 16.37 -7.19
CA TYR A 606 -17.63 15.49 -6.23
C TYR A 606 -18.03 14.19 -6.93
N PHE A 607 -17.85 13.08 -6.21
CA PHE A 607 -18.19 11.74 -6.68
C PHE A 607 -19.10 11.05 -5.67
N VAL A 608 -20.21 10.52 -6.14
CA VAL A 608 -21.15 9.74 -5.33
C VAL A 608 -21.41 8.42 -6.04
N PHE A 609 -21.11 7.33 -5.35
CA PHE A 609 -21.44 6.00 -5.82
C PHE A 609 -22.76 5.54 -5.19
N TYR A 610 -23.73 5.22 -6.03
CA TYR A 610 -25.03 4.72 -5.61
C TYR A 610 -25.21 3.30 -6.14
N SER A 611 -25.46 2.37 -5.22
CA SER A 611 -25.81 1.00 -5.58
C SER A 611 -27.08 0.52 -4.87
N HIS A 612 -27.84 -0.35 -5.52
CA HIS A 612 -29.10 -0.86 -4.99
C HIS A 612 -29.42 -2.29 -5.44
N GLY A 613 -30.34 -2.95 -4.74
CA GLY A 613 -30.89 -4.25 -5.13
C GLY A 613 -31.81 -4.17 -6.36
N LEU A 614 -32.35 -5.30 -6.83
CA LEU A 614 -33.12 -5.36 -8.07
C LEU A 614 -34.41 -4.49 -8.06
N ASP A 615 -35.08 -4.41 -6.90
CA ASP A 615 -36.30 -3.61 -6.73
C ASP A 615 -36.01 -2.37 -5.89
N ALA A 616 -35.58 -1.28 -6.55
CA ALA A 616 -35.36 0.01 -5.89
C ALA A 616 -36.33 1.08 -6.41
N PRO A 617 -36.83 1.96 -5.53
CA PRO A 617 -37.57 3.13 -5.97
C PRO A 617 -36.65 4.09 -6.72
N THR A 618 -37.26 5.02 -7.45
CA THR A 618 -36.55 6.15 -8.06
C THR A 618 -35.74 6.88 -6.99
N TRP A 619 -34.46 7.09 -7.27
CA TRP A 619 -33.54 7.80 -6.39
C TRP A 619 -33.77 9.31 -6.54
N THR A 620 -34.23 9.96 -5.47
CA THR A 620 -34.42 11.42 -5.42
C THR A 620 -33.38 12.03 -4.48
N PHE A 621 -32.68 13.06 -4.95
CA PHE A 621 -31.67 13.77 -4.18
C PHE A 621 -31.65 15.25 -4.53
N TRP A 622 -30.96 16.07 -3.73
CA TRP A 622 -30.84 17.49 -4.00
C TRP A 622 -29.45 18.03 -3.67
N PHE A 623 -29.10 19.11 -4.37
CA PHE A 623 -27.91 19.93 -4.13
C PHE A 623 -28.31 21.36 -3.81
N GLU A 624 -27.59 21.99 -2.89
CA GLU A 624 -27.71 23.41 -2.63
C GLU A 624 -26.43 24.12 -3.07
N ILE A 625 -26.53 24.95 -4.10
CA ILE A 625 -25.40 25.61 -4.75
C ILE A 625 -25.38 27.08 -4.37
N GLN A 626 -24.23 27.55 -3.93
CA GLN A 626 -23.96 28.98 -3.84
C GLN A 626 -23.66 29.51 -5.24
N PRO A 627 -24.48 30.44 -5.79
CA PRO A 627 -24.21 31.04 -7.09
C PRO A 627 -22.94 31.91 -7.08
N PRO A 628 -22.31 32.11 -8.25
CA PRO A 628 -21.16 33.00 -8.39
C PRO A 628 -21.55 34.44 -8.05
N ARG A 629 -20.63 35.15 -7.39
CA ARG A 629 -20.82 36.57 -7.01
C ARG A 629 -20.68 37.53 -8.19
N ASP A 630 -19.86 37.18 -9.17
CA ASP A 630 -19.61 37.95 -10.39
C ASP A 630 -19.98 37.10 -11.61
N PRO A 631 -20.80 37.60 -12.55
CA PRO A 631 -21.15 36.88 -13.77
C PRO A 631 -19.93 36.77 -14.72
N ASP A 632 -19.76 35.61 -15.35
CA ASP A 632 -18.64 35.34 -16.26
C ASP A 632 -18.72 36.23 -17.53
N PRO A 633 -17.64 36.95 -17.90
CA PRO A 633 -17.59 37.75 -19.12
C PRO A 633 -17.65 36.94 -20.44
N SER A 634 -17.51 35.61 -20.41
CA SER A 634 -17.49 34.73 -21.59
C SER A 634 -18.86 34.11 -21.97
N GLY A 635 -19.91 34.36 -21.19
CA GLY A 635 -21.27 33.86 -21.40
C GLY A 635 -21.73 32.89 -20.29
N PRO A 636 -23.01 32.47 -20.27
CA PRO A 636 -23.51 31.58 -19.23
C PRO A 636 -23.04 30.15 -19.46
N GLU A 637 -22.10 29.65 -18.65
CA GLU A 637 -21.76 28.22 -18.58
C GLU A 637 -22.76 27.41 -17.74
N GLY A 638 -23.66 28.10 -17.01
CA GLY A 638 -24.44 27.51 -15.91
C GLY A 638 -23.69 27.59 -14.58
N MET A 639 -24.34 27.21 -13.49
CA MET A 639 -23.74 27.13 -12.15
C MET A 639 -23.00 25.81 -11.92
N ILE A 640 -23.53 24.71 -12.47
CA ILE A 640 -22.99 23.37 -12.25
C ILE A 640 -23.10 22.50 -13.50
N SER A 641 -22.20 21.53 -13.59
CA SER A 641 -22.36 20.35 -14.43
C SER A 641 -22.63 19.13 -13.55
N VAL A 642 -23.70 18.41 -13.88
CA VAL A 642 -24.04 17.12 -13.26
C VAL A 642 -23.93 16.05 -14.32
N ALA A 643 -23.19 14.99 -14.03
CA ALA A 643 -23.13 13.84 -14.90
C ALA A 643 -23.50 12.57 -14.15
N ILE A 644 -24.12 11.63 -14.84
CA ILE A 644 -24.45 10.32 -14.31
C ILE A 644 -23.96 9.23 -15.23
N SER A 645 -23.32 8.23 -14.62
CA SER A 645 -22.91 7.03 -15.32
C SER A 645 -23.65 5.82 -14.81
N SER A 646 -24.14 5.04 -15.78
CA SER A 646 -24.76 3.75 -15.55
C SER A 646 -23.77 2.63 -15.84
N HIS A 647 -23.65 1.65 -14.95
CA HIS A 647 -22.76 0.51 -15.12
C HIS A 647 -23.54 -0.81 -15.13
N TYR A 648 -23.50 -1.52 -16.27
CA TYR A 648 -24.22 -2.78 -16.46
C TYR A 648 -23.26 -3.94 -16.18
N PHE A 649 -23.07 -4.29 -14.92
CA PHE A 649 -22.08 -5.31 -14.51
C PHE A 649 -22.51 -6.76 -14.75
N PHE A 650 -23.80 -7.01 -14.95
CA PHE A 650 -24.35 -8.36 -15.04
C PHE A 650 -25.58 -8.39 -15.94
N GLY A 651 -26.02 -9.60 -16.30
CA GLY A 651 -27.16 -9.81 -17.19
C GLY A 651 -26.79 -9.64 -18.66
N HIS A 652 -27.82 -9.59 -19.51
CA HIS A 652 -27.67 -9.56 -20.97
C HIS A 652 -27.05 -8.26 -21.49
N ASP A 653 -27.22 -7.16 -20.77
CA ASP A 653 -26.64 -5.86 -21.12
C ASP A 653 -25.17 -5.72 -20.74
N GLN A 654 -24.57 -6.70 -20.03
CA GLN A 654 -23.19 -6.59 -19.57
C GLN A 654 -22.19 -6.46 -20.71
N ARG A 655 -22.43 -7.14 -21.84
CA ARG A 655 -21.48 -7.21 -22.94
C ARG A 655 -22.19 -7.08 -24.27
N THR A 656 -21.53 -6.40 -25.20
CA THR A 656 -21.95 -6.36 -26.61
C THR A 656 -21.06 -7.26 -27.46
N ALA A 657 -21.52 -7.61 -28.67
CA ALA A 657 -20.73 -8.36 -29.64
C ALA A 657 -19.36 -7.70 -29.94
N GLN A 658 -19.34 -6.37 -30.10
CA GLN A 658 -18.11 -5.61 -30.31
C GLN A 658 -17.12 -5.75 -29.14
N LEU A 659 -17.63 -5.67 -27.91
CA LEU A 659 -16.81 -5.82 -26.72
C LEU A 659 -16.26 -7.25 -26.62
N GLU A 660 -17.08 -8.26 -26.90
CA GLU A 660 -16.63 -9.65 -26.95
C GLU A 660 -15.55 -9.91 -28.00
N GLU A 661 -15.68 -9.32 -29.19
CA GLU A 661 -14.70 -9.46 -30.27
C GLU A 661 -13.33 -8.91 -29.85
N ILE A 662 -13.30 -7.73 -29.25
CA ILE A 662 -12.06 -7.13 -28.74
C ILE A 662 -11.47 -8.01 -27.63
N LEU A 663 -12.28 -8.48 -26.69
CA LEU A 663 -11.83 -9.33 -25.57
C LEU A 663 -11.18 -10.64 -26.03
N ARG A 664 -11.66 -11.25 -27.14
CA ARG A 664 -11.07 -12.47 -27.70
C ARG A 664 -9.66 -12.28 -28.25
N ARG A 665 -9.27 -11.04 -28.56
CA ARG A 665 -7.94 -10.69 -29.09
C ARG A 665 -6.91 -10.40 -27.99
N PHE A 666 -7.35 -10.26 -26.74
CA PHE A 666 -6.44 -10.03 -25.62
C PHE A 666 -5.58 -11.27 -25.33
N PRO A 667 -4.27 -11.12 -25.14
CA PRO A 667 -3.39 -12.24 -24.80
C PRO A 667 -3.78 -12.94 -23.49
N THR A 668 -3.44 -14.23 -23.36
CA THR A 668 -3.80 -15.06 -22.21
C THR A 668 -3.20 -14.60 -20.87
N TRP A 669 -2.10 -13.85 -20.91
CA TRP A 669 -1.46 -13.24 -19.73
C TRP A 669 -2.13 -11.94 -19.27
N THR A 670 -3.28 -11.58 -19.84
CA THR A 670 -4.08 -10.43 -19.45
C THR A 670 -5.33 -10.84 -18.67
N PHE A 671 -5.80 -9.92 -17.83
CA PHE A 671 -7.10 -9.99 -17.18
C PHE A 671 -7.91 -8.74 -17.56
N PRO A 672 -8.66 -8.80 -18.67
CA PRO A 672 -9.56 -7.72 -19.05
C PRO A 672 -10.86 -7.82 -18.24
N SER A 673 -11.12 -6.83 -17.38
CA SER A 673 -12.45 -6.62 -16.80
C SER A 673 -13.27 -5.76 -17.74
N SER A 674 -14.53 -6.12 -17.98
CA SER A 674 -15.30 -5.47 -19.04
C SER A 674 -16.81 -5.48 -18.80
N TRP A 675 -17.43 -4.35 -19.12
CA TRP A 675 -18.87 -4.15 -19.04
C TRP A 675 -19.35 -3.03 -19.97
N VAL A 676 -20.67 -2.90 -20.12
CA VAL A 676 -21.30 -1.77 -20.82
C VAL A 676 -21.56 -0.64 -19.82
N SER A 677 -21.42 0.60 -20.27
CA SER A 677 -21.81 1.78 -19.49
C SER A 677 -22.48 2.87 -20.31
N THR A 678 -23.10 3.84 -19.64
CA THR A 678 -23.47 5.12 -20.26
C THR A 678 -22.90 6.27 -19.44
N TYR A 679 -22.78 7.45 -20.05
CA TYR A 679 -22.41 8.68 -19.38
C TYR A 679 -23.29 9.81 -19.94
N ASP A 680 -24.08 10.44 -19.07
CA ASP A 680 -25.03 11.47 -19.45
C ASP A 680 -24.75 12.73 -18.62
N MET A 681 -24.32 13.80 -19.30
CA MET A 681 -23.95 15.08 -18.67
C MET A 681 -24.97 16.17 -18.97
N TYR A 682 -25.28 16.98 -17.97
CA TYR A 682 -26.23 18.09 -18.01
C TYR A 682 -25.62 19.34 -17.37
N ARG A 683 -25.88 20.52 -17.95
CA ARG A 683 -25.48 21.84 -17.40
C ARG A 683 -26.72 22.58 -16.88
N TYR A 684 -26.63 23.23 -15.71
CA TYR A 684 -27.77 23.88 -15.02
C TYR A 684 -27.53 25.27 -14.48
#